data_AF-A0AAN8FR75-F1
#
_entry.id   AF-A0AAN8FR75-F1
#
_cell.length_a   1.000
_cell.length_b   1.000
_cell.length_c   1.000
_cell.angle_alpha   90.00
_cell.angle_beta   90.00
_cell.angle_gamma   90.00
#
_symmetry.space_group_name_H-M   'P 1'
#
loop_
_entity.id
_entity.type
_entity.pdbx_description
1 polymer ?
#
loop_
_entity_poly.entity_id
_entity_poly.type
_entity_poly.pdbx_seq_one_letter_code
_entity_poly.pdbx_strand_id
1 'polypeptide(L)'
;MSCQLAMRHPLDSFVLGAEFVNSLQLYPTHHESTWDASGDGWNGMVQFIADDLLSTASTLMCFGEQSHGKPDFGIGELVEVTVGRRRGLWSIYRTGDDYQSSGNSWVKVATMLSRLTHRTRLIAPLVRRFSVTMSLQGSVKLEQQGDVAVIKMDIASAKENVLNEALSRELQDTFEKVGRDESVKAVVLMSGKPNSFIAGADVTMLRNTKTPADGTNISRQAQEQFEKIEKSGKPIVAAIMGSCMGGGLELAMACHYRIAVNDNKTQLALPEVMLGLLPGAGGTQRLPKLVSIQNALDMMLTGKKVKADKAKKIGLVDSVVQPLGDGIAPAAITTHKYLERIAVDTARQLADGSLKMTREKPLVQKLMHKAMTNSFVLDKVVMKMAKDKVMKQTAGNYPAPLRILETVRKGLVEGPTEGYAYESQVLLMSPLFTDFSMMVSNLVTSCDYSAMKDSDIVIEAVFEDLALKHKVIKQIEENVGPNTIIASNTSALPIKDIAKASARPEKVIGMHYFSPVDKMQLLEIIVHDGTAKETLATAAQLGLKQGKLVVVVKDCPGFFVVRCLGPMSSEIIRLLQEGVSPPELDKLSKQFGFPVGAATLADEVGLDVSAHVAQFLFQAYGPRVRGGIYVYQDKGKKKVNEESMKILSKYHLKEPESCSSNEDRQLRLVSRFVNEAVLCLEEGVIASPSDGDIASVFGVGFPPFWGGPFRFVDLYGAQKLVAAMEKFGSAYSAEQFAPCQLLKDHAKSGKKFYQ
;
A
#
# COMPACT_ATOMS: atom_id res chain seq x y z
N MET A 1 -27.79 1.36 34.41
CA MET A 1 -28.24 0.01 34.78
C MET A 1 -27.94 -0.93 33.61
N SER A 2 -26.94 -1.77 33.85
CA SER A 2 -26.42 -2.98 33.20
C SER A 2 -27.18 -3.65 32.04
N CYS A 3 -26.47 -3.97 30.95
CA CYS A 3 -26.19 -5.37 30.57
C CYS A 3 -25.00 -5.48 29.59
N GLN A 4 -24.03 -6.33 29.96
CA GLN A 4 -22.78 -6.67 29.29
C GLN A 4 -22.93 -7.81 28.27
N LEU A 5 -21.95 -7.93 27.36
CA LEU A 5 -21.19 -9.14 26.94
C LEU A 5 -20.97 -9.16 25.40
N ALA A 6 -19.83 -9.55 24.81
CA ALA A 6 -18.44 -9.73 25.21
C ALA A 6 -17.65 -10.25 23.98
N MET A 7 -16.40 -9.82 23.80
CA MET A 7 -15.22 -10.59 23.33
C MET A 7 -14.02 -9.63 23.41
N ARG A 8 -13.41 -9.40 24.58
CA ARG A 8 -12.32 -10.15 25.25
C ARG A 8 -11.03 -10.31 24.44
N HIS A 9 -10.12 -9.36 24.66
CA HIS A 9 -8.67 -9.56 24.76
C HIS A 9 -8.32 -10.34 26.05
N PRO A 10 -7.19 -11.08 26.08
CA PRO A 10 -6.52 -11.42 27.34
C PRO A 10 -5.35 -10.46 27.59
N LEU A 11 -5.50 -9.62 28.61
CA LEU A 11 -4.40 -9.06 29.40
C LEU A 11 -4.48 -9.77 30.75
N ASP A 12 -3.47 -10.58 31.08
CA ASP A 12 -3.25 -11.02 32.44
C ASP A 12 -2.15 -10.14 33.06
N SER A 13 -2.58 -9.38 34.06
CA SER A 13 -1.80 -8.59 35.00
C SER A 13 -1.26 -9.47 36.13
N PHE A 14 -0.01 -9.23 36.55
CA PHE A 14 0.44 -9.57 37.91
C PHE A 14 0.52 -8.29 38.76
N VAL A 15 -0.08 -8.40 39.94
CA VAL A 15 -0.21 -7.42 41.02
C VAL A 15 0.93 -7.63 42.02
N LEU A 16 1.44 -6.56 42.64
CA LEU A 16 1.61 -6.43 44.10
C LEU A 16 2.21 -5.06 44.47
N GLY A 17 1.56 -4.38 45.41
CA GLY A 17 2.03 -3.16 46.04
C GLY A 17 2.88 -3.42 47.29
N ALA A 18 3.62 -2.36 47.66
CA ALA A 18 4.07 -1.91 48.98
C ALA A 18 4.42 -2.95 50.06
N GLU A 19 5.69 -2.95 50.50
CA GLU A 19 6.09 -2.60 51.88
C GLU A 19 7.62 -2.65 52.15
N PHE A 20 8.07 -1.77 53.04
CA PHE A 20 9.31 -1.76 53.86
C PHE A 20 10.69 -1.20 53.37
N VAL A 21 10.90 0.08 53.72
CA VAL A 21 11.92 0.64 54.67
C VAL A 21 13.31 1.13 54.19
N ASN A 22 13.47 2.45 54.39
CA ASN A 22 14.62 3.30 54.79
C ASN A 22 15.90 3.40 53.94
N SER A 23 16.23 4.63 53.51
CA SER A 23 16.97 5.57 54.40
C SER A 23 17.23 6.96 53.77
N LEU A 24 16.99 8.00 54.60
CA LEU A 24 17.63 9.35 54.67
C LEU A 24 17.38 10.35 53.53
N GLN A 25 17.14 11.65 53.75
CA GLN A 25 16.65 12.47 54.86
C GLN A 25 16.35 13.86 54.25
N LEU A 26 15.33 14.53 54.78
CA LEU A 26 14.81 15.86 54.44
C LEU A 26 15.87 16.98 54.42
N TYR A 27 15.71 18.01 53.57
CA TYR A 27 15.22 19.35 53.97
C TYR A 27 14.90 20.24 52.74
N PRO A 28 13.88 21.13 52.80
CA PRO A 28 13.39 21.92 51.67
C PRO A 28 13.85 23.38 51.73
N THR A 29 13.72 24.12 50.64
CA THR A 29 13.43 25.57 50.70
C THR A 29 12.86 26.07 49.37
N HIS A 30 11.77 26.83 49.52
CA HIS A 30 11.01 27.54 48.50
C HIS A 30 11.82 28.66 47.84
N HIS A 31 11.62 28.93 46.55
CA HIS A 31 10.80 30.08 46.11
C HIS A 31 10.63 30.12 44.58
N GLU A 32 9.49 30.69 44.22
CA GLU A 32 8.85 30.84 42.93
C GLU A 32 9.72 31.49 41.84
N SER A 33 9.61 30.92 40.64
CA SER A 33 10.09 31.52 39.39
C SER A 33 8.93 32.22 38.67
N THR A 34 9.08 33.52 38.43
CA THR A 34 8.35 34.24 37.38
C THR A 34 9.03 33.95 36.05
N TRP A 35 8.34 33.24 35.15
CA TRP A 35 8.74 33.09 33.75
C TRP A 35 7.95 34.06 32.90
N ASP A 36 8.67 35.01 32.29
CA ASP A 36 8.23 35.80 31.15
C ASP A 36 8.85 35.23 29.86
N ALA A 37 8.15 35.44 28.76
CA ALA A 37 8.24 34.72 27.50
C ALA A 37 9.41 35.15 26.62
N SER A 38 10.03 34.19 25.90
CA SER A 38 10.37 34.31 24.47
C SER A 38 11.11 33.07 23.93
N GLY A 39 10.61 32.48 22.84
CA GLY A 39 11.44 32.02 21.72
C GLY A 39 12.04 30.60 21.76
N ASP A 40 11.38 29.69 21.04
CA ASP A 40 11.94 28.78 20.04
C ASP A 40 13.07 27.78 20.39
N GLY A 41 12.62 26.54 20.67
CA GLY A 41 12.85 25.40 19.78
C GLY A 41 14.25 25.05 19.31
N TRP A 42 15.02 24.32 20.12
CA TRP A 42 16.11 23.41 19.69
C TRP A 42 16.40 22.41 20.82
N ASN A 43 15.68 21.29 20.93
CA ASN A 43 15.96 20.26 21.95
C ASN A 43 15.66 18.81 21.49
N GLY A 44 15.81 18.54 20.19
CA GLY A 44 15.70 17.18 19.62
C GLY A 44 17.00 16.56 19.13
N MET A 45 18.09 17.34 19.01
CA MET A 45 19.30 16.91 18.29
C MET A 45 20.51 16.64 19.21
N VAL A 46 20.42 17.01 20.49
CA VAL A 46 21.53 16.87 21.46
C VAL A 46 21.50 15.52 22.20
N GLN A 47 20.35 14.84 22.24
CA GLN A 47 20.23 13.52 22.88
C GLN A 47 20.92 12.41 22.05
N PHE A 48 20.97 12.54 20.72
CA PHE A 48 21.49 11.49 19.82
C PHE A 48 23.03 11.43 19.79
N ILE A 49 23.72 12.54 20.09
CA ILE A 49 25.19 12.62 20.05
C ILE A 49 25.81 12.09 21.36
N ALA A 50 25.07 12.12 22.47
CA ALA A 50 25.56 11.65 23.77
C ALA A 50 25.58 10.11 23.89
N ASP A 51 24.64 9.41 23.25
CA ASP A 51 24.55 7.95 23.35
C ASP A 51 25.61 7.22 22.52
N ASP A 52 26.11 7.84 21.44
CA ASP A 52 27.10 7.21 20.55
C ASP A 52 28.54 7.30 21.10
N LEU A 53 28.84 8.37 21.86
CA LEU A 53 30.14 8.59 22.51
C LEU A 53 30.36 7.73 23.77
N LEU A 54 29.29 7.25 24.42
CA LEU A 54 29.37 6.40 25.62
C LEU A 54 29.50 4.90 25.30
N SER A 55 29.18 4.46 24.08
CA SER A 55 29.34 3.05 23.68
C SER A 55 30.81 2.65 23.41
N THR A 56 31.65 3.62 23.04
CA THR A 56 33.06 3.37 22.68
C THR A 56 34.00 3.34 23.89
N ALA A 57 33.56 3.79 25.07
CA ALA A 57 34.38 3.85 26.29
C ALA A 57 34.34 2.59 27.16
N SER A 58 33.46 1.61 26.86
CA SER A 58 33.22 0.46 27.75
C SER A 58 34.06 -0.79 27.43
N THR A 59 34.98 -0.74 26.45
CA THR A 59 35.78 -1.91 26.03
C THR A 59 37.26 -1.85 26.49
N LEU A 60 37.61 -0.91 27.37
CA LEU A 60 39.00 -0.69 27.82
C LEU A 60 39.24 -0.86 29.33
N MET A 61 38.34 -1.53 30.06
CA MET A 61 38.52 -1.84 31.49
C MET A 61 38.34 -3.33 31.83
N CYS A 62 39.02 -4.22 31.10
CA CYS A 62 39.18 -5.62 31.52
C CYS A 62 40.58 -6.14 31.15
N PHE A 63 41.65 -5.58 31.71
CA PHE A 63 42.95 -6.25 31.87
C PHE A 63 43.81 -5.48 32.89
N GLY A 64 44.15 -6.10 34.02
CA GLY A 64 45.16 -5.59 34.96
C GLY A 64 44.78 -5.71 36.44
N GLU A 65 45.08 -6.87 37.02
CA GLU A 65 45.08 -7.12 38.47
C GLU A 65 46.23 -6.38 39.20
N GLN A 66 45.94 -6.00 40.46
CA GLN A 66 46.85 -5.77 41.59
C GLN A 66 47.89 -4.64 41.53
N SER A 67 47.64 -3.56 42.28
CA SER A 67 48.54 -3.07 43.35
C SER A 67 47.97 -1.82 44.04
N HIS A 68 48.21 -1.74 45.36
CA HIS A 68 47.70 -0.74 46.29
C HIS A 68 48.18 0.69 46.02
N GLY A 69 47.26 1.67 46.11
CA GLY A 69 47.59 3.09 46.32
C GLY A 69 46.50 4.06 45.87
N LYS A 70 45.82 4.73 46.82
CA LYS A 70 45.16 6.04 46.62
C LYS A 70 46.27 7.12 46.47
N PRO A 71 46.09 8.27 45.77
CA PRO A 71 44.93 9.17 45.93
C PRO A 71 44.46 10.02 44.71
N ASP A 72 43.32 10.66 44.93
CA ASP A 72 42.65 11.84 44.34
C ASP A 72 43.30 12.61 43.16
N PHE A 73 42.48 12.89 42.13
CA PHE A 73 42.66 14.04 41.24
C PHE A 73 41.34 14.81 41.06
N GLY A 74 41.44 16.12 41.28
CA GLY A 74 40.36 17.09 41.19
C GLY A 74 40.04 17.57 39.77
N ILE A 75 38.98 18.37 39.75
CA ILE A 75 38.21 18.92 38.62
C ILE A 75 39.08 19.85 37.74
N GLY A 76 38.94 19.75 36.41
CA GLY A 76 39.59 20.64 35.43
C GLY A 76 38.71 20.95 34.21
N GLU A 77 38.26 22.21 34.15
CA GLU A 77 37.87 23.09 33.03
C GLU A 77 37.17 22.56 31.75
N LEU A 78 35.95 23.06 31.52
CA LEU A 78 35.19 23.02 30.26
C LEU A 78 35.70 24.12 29.29
N VAL A 79 36.01 23.75 28.05
CA VAL A 79 36.35 24.69 26.95
C VAL A 79 35.13 24.87 26.05
N GLU A 80 34.71 26.12 25.85
CA GLU A 80 33.60 26.50 24.97
C GLU A 80 34.03 26.50 23.49
N VAL A 81 33.21 25.92 22.62
CA VAL A 81 33.47 25.82 21.18
C VAL A 81 32.20 26.18 20.41
N THR A 82 32.30 27.09 19.43
CA THR A 82 31.16 27.54 18.62
C THR A 82 31.24 26.96 17.20
N VAL A 83 30.09 26.51 16.69
CA VAL A 83 29.95 25.93 15.35
C VAL A 83 29.16 26.89 14.47
N GLY A 84 29.72 27.27 13.31
CA GLY A 84 29.10 28.20 12.37
C GLY A 84 29.02 27.65 10.95
N ARG A 85 27.98 28.04 10.20
CA ARG A 85 27.74 27.63 8.82
C ARG A 85 27.91 28.83 7.87
N ARG A 86 28.85 28.74 6.92
CA ARG A 86 29.02 29.78 5.87
C ARG A 86 29.32 29.12 4.53
N ARG A 87 28.58 29.48 3.48
CA ARG A 87 28.69 28.94 2.11
C ARG A 87 28.68 27.40 2.03
N GLY A 88 27.81 26.77 2.81
CA GLY A 88 27.46 25.35 2.65
C GLY A 88 28.36 24.33 3.34
N LEU A 89 29.46 24.72 4.00
CA LEU A 89 30.25 23.84 4.85
C LEU A 89 30.20 24.23 6.33
N TRP A 90 30.24 23.22 7.20
CA TRP A 90 30.31 23.34 8.65
C TRP A 90 31.76 23.42 9.11
N SER A 91 32.08 24.29 10.06
CA SER A 91 33.43 24.41 10.62
C SER A 91 33.38 24.75 12.12
N ILE A 92 34.37 24.24 12.86
CA ILE A 92 34.49 24.34 14.33
C ILE A 92 35.70 25.23 14.63
N TYR A 93 35.54 26.26 15.45
CA TYR A 93 36.63 27.17 15.84
C TYR A 93 36.68 27.37 17.35
N ARG A 94 37.89 27.56 17.87
CA ARG A 94 38.13 28.01 19.25
C ARG A 94 38.09 29.54 19.25
N THR A 95 37.43 30.15 20.23
CA THR A 95 37.37 31.60 20.37
C THR A 95 38.76 32.17 20.69
N GLY A 96 39.35 32.91 19.74
CA GLY A 96 40.53 33.75 20.04
C GLY A 96 41.67 33.85 19.02
N ASP A 97 41.61 33.29 17.80
CA ASP A 97 42.74 33.38 16.85
C ASP A 97 42.38 34.07 15.53
N ASP A 98 43.16 35.10 15.20
CA ASP A 98 43.08 35.94 14.01
C ASP A 98 43.55 35.26 12.71
N TYR A 99 42.99 35.72 11.59
CA TYR A 99 43.08 35.16 10.25
C TYR A 99 44.35 35.61 9.50
N GLN A 100 45.22 34.68 9.08
CA GLN A 100 46.14 34.88 7.95
C GLN A 100 46.28 33.64 7.04
N SER A 101 46.47 33.95 5.76
CA SER A 101 46.31 33.14 4.56
C SER A 101 47.31 32.00 4.32
N SER A 102 46.86 31.03 3.50
CA SER A 102 47.61 30.18 2.54
C SER A 102 47.72 28.66 2.83
N GLY A 103 47.34 27.87 1.82
CA GLY A 103 47.96 26.57 1.48
C GLY A 103 47.42 25.29 2.13
N ASN A 104 46.68 24.49 1.34
CA ASN A 104 46.55 23.02 1.39
C ASN A 104 46.71 22.31 2.75
N SER A 105 45.58 22.09 3.44
CA SER A 105 45.53 21.52 4.80
C SER A 105 45.59 19.98 4.93
N TRP A 106 45.90 19.23 3.86
CA TRP A 106 46.05 17.77 3.95
C TRP A 106 47.51 17.27 4.09
N VAL A 107 48.51 18.16 3.96
CA VAL A 107 49.94 17.81 4.07
C VAL A 107 50.52 18.10 5.47
N LYS A 108 49.87 18.92 6.30
CA LYS A 108 50.40 19.31 7.62
C LYS A 108 50.02 18.37 8.78
N VAL A 109 48.90 17.64 8.69
CA VAL A 109 48.50 16.67 9.73
C VAL A 109 49.35 15.39 9.69
N ALA A 110 49.74 14.94 8.48
CA ALA A 110 50.62 13.79 8.29
C ALA A 110 52.08 14.06 8.73
N THR A 111 52.50 15.32 8.77
CA THR A 111 53.89 15.72 9.10
C THR A 111 54.07 16.06 10.59
N MET A 112 52.98 16.30 11.32
CA MET A 112 53.01 16.57 12.77
C MET A 112 53.05 15.27 13.59
N LEU A 113 52.47 14.18 13.08
CA LEU A 113 52.48 12.86 13.73
C LEU A 113 53.75 12.03 13.48
N SER A 114 54.62 12.42 12.53
CA SER A 114 55.91 11.76 12.30
C SER A 114 57.07 12.34 13.12
N ARG A 115 56.86 13.42 13.87
CA ARG A 115 57.90 14.10 14.67
C ARG A 115 57.85 13.84 16.18
N LEU A 116 56.94 12.99 16.65
CA LEU A 116 56.80 12.62 18.07
C LEU A 116 57.32 11.22 18.43
N THR A 117 58.03 10.54 17.52
CA THR A 117 58.61 9.20 17.76
C THR A 117 60.14 9.15 17.83
N HIS A 118 60.81 10.30 18.01
CA HIS A 118 62.25 10.35 18.27
C HIS A 118 62.56 10.76 19.72
N ARG A 119 62.26 9.90 20.68
CA ARG A 119 62.98 9.74 21.97
C ARG A 119 62.21 8.82 22.91
N THR A 120 62.36 7.51 22.70
CA THR A 120 62.48 6.46 23.74
C THR A 120 62.54 5.11 23.01
N ARG A 121 63.73 4.52 22.95
CA ARG A 121 63.91 3.11 22.57
C ARG A 121 63.43 2.25 23.72
N LEU A 122 62.25 1.68 23.60
CA LEU A 122 61.74 0.44 24.25
C LEU A 122 60.24 0.40 23.94
N ILE A 123 59.70 -0.78 23.63
CA ILE A 123 58.36 -1.05 23.05
C ILE A 123 58.35 -1.06 21.51
N ALA A 124 59.04 -2.05 20.94
CA ALA A 124 59.04 -2.37 19.51
C ALA A 124 58.50 -3.79 19.14
N PRO A 125 57.61 -4.45 19.91
CA PRO A 125 56.80 -5.53 19.30
C PRO A 125 55.27 -5.38 19.39
N LEU A 126 54.69 -4.35 20.03
CA LEU A 126 53.23 -4.30 20.25
C LEU A 126 52.41 -3.56 19.18
N VAL A 127 53.05 -2.78 18.29
CA VAL A 127 52.34 -1.90 17.33
C VAL A 127 52.16 -2.54 15.95
N ARG A 128 52.59 -3.81 15.76
CA ARG A 128 52.35 -4.54 14.50
C ARG A 128 50.99 -5.25 14.41
N ARG A 129 50.08 -4.99 15.36
CA ARG A 129 48.77 -5.66 15.45
C ARG A 129 47.54 -4.76 15.48
N PHE A 130 47.69 -3.45 15.35
CA PHE A 130 46.57 -2.55 15.11
C PHE A 130 46.84 -1.72 13.85
N SER A 131 46.79 -2.41 12.71
CA SER A 131 46.46 -1.72 11.47
C SER A 131 44.99 -1.32 11.59
N VAL A 132 44.75 -0.02 11.59
CA VAL A 132 43.42 0.58 11.47
C VAL A 132 42.83 0.08 10.15
N THR A 133 42.03 -0.97 10.21
CA THR A 133 41.14 -1.34 9.12
C THR A 133 39.97 -0.37 9.18
N MET A 134 40.08 0.78 8.52
CA MET A 134 38.88 1.42 7.99
C MET A 134 38.31 0.44 6.96
N SER A 135 37.40 -0.44 7.39
CA SER A 135 36.71 -1.33 6.46
C SER A 135 35.75 -0.49 5.62
N LEU A 136 36.02 -0.37 4.33
CA LEU A 136 34.95 -0.31 3.34
C LEU A 136 34.16 -1.61 3.51
N GLN A 137 33.14 -1.62 4.36
CA GLN A 137 32.40 -2.83 4.70
C GLN A 137 31.42 -3.13 3.55
N GLY A 138 31.77 -4.12 2.72
CA GLY A 138 30.88 -4.67 1.70
C GLY A 138 29.62 -5.28 2.30
N SER A 139 28.59 -5.43 1.47
CA SER A 139 27.30 -6.05 1.82
C SER A 139 27.38 -7.57 1.96
N VAL A 140 28.50 -8.19 1.55
CA VAL A 140 28.78 -9.62 1.70
C VAL A 140 30.01 -9.84 2.58
N LYS A 141 29.85 -10.65 3.62
CA LYS A 141 30.94 -11.12 4.50
C LYS A 141 31.22 -12.59 4.20
N LEU A 142 32.50 -12.93 4.01
CA LEU A 142 32.97 -14.29 3.78
C LEU A 142 33.77 -14.77 4.99
N GLU A 143 33.31 -15.84 5.63
CA GLU A 143 33.99 -16.52 6.72
C GLU A 143 34.34 -17.96 6.29
N GLN A 144 35.40 -18.55 6.84
CA GLN A 144 35.77 -19.94 6.55
C GLN A 144 35.83 -20.73 7.85
N GLN A 145 35.11 -21.86 7.91
CA GLN A 145 35.03 -22.77 9.05
C GLN A 145 35.55 -24.15 8.64
N GLY A 146 36.87 -24.29 8.66
CA GLY A 146 37.56 -25.46 8.13
C GLY A 146 37.45 -25.51 6.61
N ASP A 147 36.81 -26.54 6.09
CA ASP A 147 36.57 -26.80 4.67
C ASP A 147 35.26 -26.19 4.13
N VAL A 148 34.51 -25.46 4.97
CA VAL A 148 33.24 -24.82 4.58
C VAL A 148 33.39 -23.31 4.54
N ALA A 149 33.02 -22.69 3.42
CA ALA A 149 32.88 -21.24 3.31
C ALA A 149 31.46 -20.80 3.73
N VAL A 150 31.36 -19.80 4.58
CA VAL A 150 30.10 -19.21 5.05
C VAL A 150 29.98 -17.80 4.48
N ILE A 151 29.07 -17.64 3.53
CA ILE A 151 28.74 -16.36 2.88
C ILE A 151 27.55 -15.74 3.61
N LYS A 152 27.77 -14.58 4.23
CA LYS A 152 26.78 -13.83 5.00
C LYS A 152 26.39 -12.53 4.28
N MET A 153 25.12 -12.41 3.92
CA MET A 153 24.56 -11.20 3.32
C MET A 153 24.09 -10.23 4.41
N ASP A 154 24.61 -9.02 4.42
CA ASP A 154 24.31 -8.02 5.45
C ASP A 154 24.50 -6.59 4.91
N ILE A 155 23.45 -6.03 4.32
CA ILE A 155 23.44 -4.62 3.92
C ILE A 155 23.33 -3.76 5.18
N ALA A 156 24.46 -3.22 5.67
CA ALA A 156 24.51 -2.51 6.95
C ALA A 156 23.55 -1.31 7.03
N SER A 157 23.35 -0.59 5.92
CA SER A 157 22.46 0.57 5.83
C SER A 157 20.97 0.24 5.77
N ALA A 158 20.59 -1.04 5.61
CA ALA A 158 19.21 -1.46 5.41
C ALA A 158 18.71 -2.41 6.50
N LYS A 159 17.42 -2.30 6.83
CA LYS A 159 16.73 -3.18 7.79
C LYS A 159 16.60 -4.61 7.26
N GLU A 160 16.39 -4.76 5.97
CA GLU A 160 16.25 -6.04 5.28
C GLU A 160 17.28 -6.14 4.14
N ASN A 161 17.70 -7.36 3.82
CA ASN A 161 18.51 -7.57 2.63
C ASN A 161 17.61 -7.56 1.40
N VAL A 162 18.04 -6.84 0.37
CA VAL A 162 17.38 -6.78 -0.95
C VAL A 162 18.43 -7.07 -2.02
N LEU A 163 18.03 -7.77 -3.09
CA LEU A 163 18.88 -7.97 -4.25
C LEU A 163 18.92 -6.67 -5.06
N ASN A 164 19.93 -5.84 -4.78
CA ASN A 164 20.30 -4.69 -5.59
C ASN A 164 21.57 -5.00 -6.41
N GLU A 165 21.95 -4.09 -7.31
CA GLU A 165 23.10 -4.29 -8.20
C GLU A 165 24.43 -4.49 -7.42
N ALA A 166 24.60 -3.81 -6.28
CA ALA A 166 25.80 -3.94 -5.45
C ALA A 166 25.89 -5.34 -4.81
N LEU A 167 24.84 -5.78 -4.12
CA LEU A 167 24.80 -7.09 -3.46
C LEU A 167 24.92 -8.22 -4.49
N SER A 168 24.25 -8.13 -5.64
CA SER A 168 24.33 -9.14 -6.70
C SER A 168 25.75 -9.29 -7.26
N ARG A 169 26.46 -8.18 -7.48
CA ARG A 169 27.88 -8.21 -7.90
C ARG A 169 28.79 -8.80 -6.83
N GLU A 170 28.66 -8.35 -5.59
CA GLU A 170 29.48 -8.86 -4.49
C GLU A 170 29.26 -10.37 -4.24
N LEU A 171 28.00 -10.84 -4.36
CA LEU A 171 27.69 -12.27 -4.29
C LEU A 171 28.35 -13.04 -5.43
N GLN A 172 28.27 -12.54 -6.67
CA GLN A 172 28.92 -13.16 -7.82
C GLN A 172 30.43 -13.31 -7.58
N ASP A 173 31.11 -12.22 -7.23
CA ASP A 173 32.55 -12.22 -6.99
C ASP A 173 32.94 -13.19 -5.86
N THR A 174 32.12 -13.24 -4.81
CA THR A 174 32.34 -14.15 -3.68
C THR A 174 32.16 -15.61 -4.09
N PHE A 175 31.12 -15.95 -4.85
CA PHE A 175 30.93 -17.32 -5.35
C PHE A 175 32.04 -17.74 -6.32
N GLU A 176 32.52 -16.84 -7.19
CA GLU A 176 33.64 -17.14 -8.07
C GLU A 176 34.94 -17.37 -7.29
N LYS A 177 35.21 -16.55 -6.27
CA LYS A 177 36.36 -16.72 -5.37
C LYS A 177 36.32 -18.07 -4.65
N VAL A 178 35.19 -18.39 -4.03
CA VAL A 178 35.00 -19.64 -3.28
C VAL A 178 35.00 -20.85 -4.22
N GLY A 179 34.52 -20.71 -5.45
CA GLY A 179 34.58 -21.76 -6.48
C GLY A 179 36.01 -22.17 -6.82
N ARG A 180 36.92 -21.19 -6.94
CA ARG A 180 38.35 -21.42 -7.27
C ARG A 180 39.21 -21.89 -6.09
N ASP A 181 38.78 -21.64 -4.86
CA ASP A 181 39.56 -21.98 -3.66
C ASP A 181 39.49 -23.49 -3.33
N GLU A 182 40.55 -24.24 -3.59
CA GLU A 182 40.60 -25.69 -3.36
C GLU A 182 40.47 -26.10 -1.88
N SER A 183 40.75 -25.19 -0.94
CA SER A 183 40.59 -25.44 0.50
C SER A 183 39.12 -25.53 0.91
N VAL A 184 38.22 -24.93 0.13
CA VAL A 184 36.78 -24.98 0.35
C VAL A 184 36.17 -26.17 -0.38
N LYS A 185 35.50 -27.06 0.36
CA LYS A 185 34.77 -28.23 -0.15
C LYS A 185 33.26 -28.00 -0.20
N ALA A 186 32.70 -27.12 0.63
CA ALA A 186 31.28 -26.77 0.60
C ALA A 186 31.02 -25.29 0.96
N VAL A 187 29.81 -24.81 0.65
CA VAL A 187 29.42 -23.42 0.89
C VAL A 187 28.10 -23.35 1.66
N VAL A 188 28.00 -22.44 2.61
CA VAL A 188 26.76 -22.02 3.27
C VAL A 188 26.46 -20.60 2.82
N LEU A 189 25.27 -20.37 2.30
CA LEU A 189 24.72 -19.04 2.04
C LEU A 189 23.68 -18.72 3.11
N MET A 190 23.90 -17.63 3.85
CA MET A 190 23.00 -17.19 4.90
C MET A 190 22.94 -15.66 4.97
N SER A 191 21.98 -15.14 5.72
CA SER A 191 21.95 -13.71 6.05
C SER A 191 22.74 -13.44 7.32
N GLY A 192 23.39 -12.29 7.44
CA GLY A 192 23.90 -11.78 8.71
C GLY A 192 22.81 -11.19 9.61
N LYS A 193 21.60 -10.98 9.09
CA LYS A 193 20.45 -10.43 9.80
C LYS A 193 19.48 -11.55 10.23
N PRO A 194 19.11 -11.66 11.52
CA PRO A 194 18.27 -12.77 12.00
C PRO A 194 16.79 -12.68 11.57
N ASN A 195 16.32 -11.53 11.07
CA ASN A 195 14.92 -11.34 10.68
C ASN A 195 14.69 -11.31 9.15
N SER A 196 15.73 -11.41 8.34
CA SER A 196 15.62 -11.24 6.89
C SER A 196 16.67 -12.11 6.20
N PHE A 197 16.25 -13.01 5.32
CA PHE A 197 17.17 -13.68 4.39
C PHE A 197 17.43 -12.74 3.21
N ILE A 198 16.42 -12.58 2.35
CA ILE A 198 16.31 -11.59 1.28
C ILE A 198 14.82 -11.30 1.06
N ALA A 199 14.41 -10.04 1.12
CA ALA A 199 13.02 -9.60 1.01
C ALA A 199 12.52 -9.42 -0.44
N GLY A 200 13.40 -9.54 -1.43
CA GLY A 200 13.08 -9.40 -2.85
C GLY A 200 14.15 -8.64 -3.62
N ALA A 201 13.88 -8.34 -4.88
CA ALA A 201 14.67 -7.40 -5.66
C ALA A 201 14.36 -5.95 -5.22
N ASP A 202 15.35 -5.07 -5.34
CA ASP A 202 15.18 -3.65 -5.04
C ASP A 202 14.23 -2.98 -6.05
N VAL A 203 13.20 -2.28 -5.57
CA VAL A 203 12.21 -1.58 -6.40
C VAL A 203 12.87 -0.50 -7.28
N THR A 204 14.00 0.06 -6.86
CA THR A 204 14.77 1.00 -7.68
C THR A 204 15.32 0.37 -8.96
N MET A 205 15.55 -0.94 -8.99
CA MET A 205 15.91 -1.64 -10.23
C MET A 205 14.80 -1.52 -11.27
N LEU A 206 13.53 -1.61 -10.85
CA LEU A 206 12.39 -1.41 -11.75
C LEU A 206 12.35 0.02 -12.29
N ARG A 207 12.63 1.03 -11.44
CA ARG A 207 12.70 2.45 -11.86
C ARG A 207 13.76 2.70 -12.93
N ASN A 208 14.88 2.00 -12.84
CA ASN A 208 16.00 2.15 -13.77
C ASN A 208 15.80 1.35 -15.07
N THR A 209 14.79 0.47 -15.12
CA THR A 209 14.50 -0.36 -16.28
C THR A 209 13.52 0.36 -17.21
N LYS A 210 14.03 0.99 -18.28
CA LYS A 210 13.24 1.89 -19.13
C LYS A 210 12.64 1.19 -20.35
N THR A 211 13.27 0.12 -20.80
CA THR A 211 12.84 -0.62 -21.99
C THR A 211 12.57 -2.08 -21.66
N PRO A 212 11.71 -2.78 -22.43
CA PRO A 212 11.55 -4.22 -22.29
C PRO A 212 12.87 -5.00 -22.42
N ALA A 213 13.79 -4.52 -23.27
CA ALA A 213 15.11 -5.11 -23.45
C ALA A 213 15.97 -5.04 -22.18
N ASP A 214 15.89 -3.94 -21.42
CA ASP A 214 16.59 -3.79 -20.14
C ASP A 214 16.11 -4.87 -19.15
N GLY A 215 14.80 -5.09 -19.07
CA GLY A 215 14.22 -6.14 -18.21
C GLY A 215 14.66 -7.54 -18.61
N THR A 216 14.66 -7.83 -19.91
CA THR A 216 15.17 -9.11 -20.43
C THR A 216 16.64 -9.32 -20.08
N ASN A 217 17.47 -8.28 -20.21
CA ASN A 217 18.89 -8.38 -19.88
C ASN A 217 19.13 -8.62 -18.38
N ILE A 218 18.43 -7.89 -17.51
CA ILE A 218 18.53 -8.06 -16.05
C ILE A 218 18.10 -9.47 -15.64
N SER A 219 16.96 -9.93 -16.17
CA SER A 219 16.46 -11.28 -15.92
C SER A 219 17.45 -12.35 -16.37
N ARG A 220 17.96 -12.25 -17.61
CA ARG A 220 18.91 -13.22 -18.15
C ARG A 220 20.22 -13.27 -17.34
N GLN A 221 20.75 -12.11 -16.96
CA GLN A 221 21.96 -12.05 -16.12
C GLN A 221 21.75 -12.74 -14.76
N ALA A 222 20.60 -12.50 -14.11
CA ALA A 222 20.28 -13.17 -12.85
C ALA A 222 20.10 -14.69 -13.03
N GLN A 223 19.44 -15.13 -14.11
CA GLN A 223 19.30 -16.54 -14.46
C GLN A 223 20.66 -17.23 -14.65
N GLU A 224 21.57 -16.61 -15.40
CA GLU A 224 22.93 -17.11 -15.65
C GLU A 224 23.74 -17.22 -14.35
N GLN A 225 23.67 -16.22 -13.46
CA GLN A 225 24.32 -16.26 -12.16
C GLN A 225 23.79 -17.42 -11.30
N PHE A 226 22.47 -17.61 -11.26
CA PHE A 226 21.86 -18.66 -10.44
C PHE A 226 22.09 -20.05 -11.04
N GLU A 227 22.19 -20.16 -12.37
CA GLU A 227 22.56 -21.41 -13.03
C GLU A 227 23.99 -21.85 -12.67
N LYS A 228 24.94 -20.91 -12.51
CA LYS A 228 26.29 -21.23 -12.03
C LYS A 228 26.28 -21.82 -10.61
N ILE A 229 25.42 -21.30 -9.73
CA ILE A 229 25.21 -21.84 -8.37
C ILE A 229 24.64 -23.26 -8.46
N GLU A 230 23.63 -23.46 -9.29
CA GLU A 230 22.94 -24.75 -9.49
C GLU A 230 23.86 -25.83 -10.09
N LYS A 231 24.85 -25.43 -10.91
CA LYS A 231 25.84 -26.33 -11.53
C LYS A 231 27.18 -26.38 -10.79
N SER A 232 27.29 -25.76 -9.61
CA SER A 232 28.54 -25.74 -8.86
C SER A 232 28.97 -27.17 -8.47
N GLY A 233 30.25 -27.49 -8.68
CA GLY A 233 30.83 -28.77 -8.25
C GLY A 233 30.98 -28.90 -6.73
N LYS A 234 30.82 -27.80 -5.99
CA LYS A 234 30.81 -27.77 -4.52
C LYS A 234 29.37 -27.68 -4.01
N PRO A 235 28.96 -28.47 -3.00
CA PRO A 235 27.64 -28.34 -2.39
C PRO A 235 27.41 -26.93 -1.80
N ILE A 236 26.19 -26.40 -1.99
CA ILE A 236 25.80 -25.06 -1.54
C ILE A 236 24.51 -25.17 -0.72
N VAL A 237 24.56 -24.80 0.55
CA VAL A 237 23.43 -24.86 1.49
C VAL A 237 22.88 -23.46 1.73
N ALA A 238 21.63 -23.22 1.39
CA ALA A 238 20.91 -22.01 1.77
C ALA A 238 20.32 -22.16 3.18
N ALA A 239 20.80 -21.35 4.12
CA ALA A 239 20.31 -21.30 5.49
C ALA A 239 19.37 -20.10 5.68
N ILE A 240 18.08 -20.39 5.74
CA ILE A 240 16.98 -19.44 5.62
C ILE A 240 16.39 -19.13 7.00
N MET A 241 16.51 -17.88 7.42
CA MET A 241 15.85 -17.33 8.60
C MET A 241 15.22 -15.98 8.25
N GLY A 242 13.95 -15.79 8.61
CA GLY A 242 13.21 -14.57 8.29
C GLY A 242 12.67 -14.54 6.86
N SER A 243 12.39 -13.35 6.35
CA SER A 243 11.76 -13.14 5.04
C SER A 243 12.63 -13.65 3.89
N CYS A 244 12.09 -14.54 3.05
CA CYS A 244 12.73 -15.11 1.86
C CYS A 244 11.77 -15.02 0.67
N MET A 245 11.78 -13.88 -0.01
CA MET A 245 10.73 -13.49 -0.95
C MET A 245 11.32 -13.19 -2.33
N GLY A 246 10.55 -13.49 -3.37
CA GLY A 246 10.87 -13.25 -4.77
C GLY A 246 12.26 -13.72 -5.17
N GLY A 247 13.10 -12.82 -5.68
CA GLY A 247 14.50 -13.11 -6.03
C GLY A 247 15.30 -13.80 -4.92
N GLY A 248 14.97 -13.55 -3.65
CA GLY A 248 15.56 -14.27 -2.51
C GLY A 248 15.24 -15.76 -2.48
N LEU A 249 13.99 -16.11 -2.78
CA LEU A 249 13.55 -17.49 -2.92
C LEU A 249 14.12 -18.12 -4.19
N GLU A 250 14.22 -17.37 -5.30
CA GLU A 250 14.86 -17.83 -6.53
C GLU A 250 16.33 -18.20 -6.32
N LEU A 251 17.08 -17.38 -5.56
CA LEU A 251 18.45 -17.67 -5.15
C LEU A 251 18.54 -18.91 -4.26
N ALA A 252 17.64 -19.04 -3.27
CA ALA A 252 17.60 -20.21 -2.41
C ALA A 252 17.25 -21.51 -3.17
N MET A 253 16.39 -21.42 -4.19
CA MET A 253 16.07 -22.55 -5.07
C MET A 253 17.22 -22.94 -6.00
N ALA A 254 18.10 -22.00 -6.34
CA ALA A 254 19.33 -22.28 -7.10
C ALA A 254 20.39 -23.05 -6.26
N CYS A 255 20.34 -22.95 -4.93
CA CYS A 255 21.22 -23.69 -4.04
C CYS A 255 20.91 -25.21 -4.03
N HIS A 256 21.91 -26.01 -3.66
CA HIS A 256 21.80 -27.47 -3.60
C HIS A 256 20.92 -27.95 -2.45
N TYR A 257 20.95 -27.30 -1.29
CA TYR A 257 20.17 -27.72 -0.12
C TYR A 257 19.57 -26.50 0.58
N ARG A 258 18.34 -26.60 1.09
CA ARG A 258 17.66 -25.52 1.82
C ARG A 258 17.31 -25.96 3.22
N ILE A 259 17.76 -25.19 4.20
CA ILE A 259 17.41 -25.33 5.62
C ILE A 259 16.63 -24.09 6.04
N ALA A 260 15.44 -24.25 6.61
CA ALA A 260 14.64 -23.11 7.08
C ALA A 260 14.33 -23.18 8.58
N VAL A 261 14.36 -22.05 9.26
CA VAL A 261 13.93 -21.96 10.66
C VAL A 261 12.40 -21.97 10.75
N ASN A 262 11.84 -22.80 11.63
CA ASN A 262 10.41 -22.92 11.89
C ASN A 262 9.86 -21.77 12.75
N ASP A 263 10.00 -20.54 12.25
CA ASP A 263 9.52 -19.33 12.91
C ASP A 263 8.42 -18.67 12.07
N ASN A 264 7.48 -17.97 12.72
CA ASN A 264 6.40 -17.25 12.02
C ASN A 264 6.91 -16.16 11.08
N LYS A 265 8.09 -15.58 11.36
CA LYS A 265 8.78 -14.60 10.53
C LYS A 265 9.48 -15.24 9.33
N THR A 266 9.76 -16.55 9.37
CA THR A 266 10.36 -17.27 8.24
C THR A 266 9.28 -17.63 7.22
N GLN A 267 9.22 -16.82 6.16
CA GLN A 267 8.18 -16.92 5.13
C GLN A 267 8.83 -16.97 3.75
N LEU A 268 8.41 -17.94 2.93
CA LEU A 268 8.89 -18.16 1.57
C LEU A 268 7.77 -17.84 0.57
N ALA A 269 8.01 -16.96 -0.41
CA ALA A 269 7.02 -16.65 -1.44
C ALA A 269 7.64 -16.10 -2.74
N LEU A 270 6.82 -16.11 -3.80
CA LEU A 270 7.07 -15.44 -5.08
C LEU A 270 5.98 -14.38 -5.29
N PRO A 271 6.12 -13.17 -4.70
CA PRO A 271 5.07 -12.14 -4.69
C PRO A 271 5.01 -11.29 -5.96
N GLU A 272 5.77 -11.61 -7.01
CA GLU A 272 5.94 -10.79 -8.22
C GLU A 272 4.60 -10.47 -8.91
N VAL A 273 3.67 -11.42 -8.91
CA VAL A 273 2.33 -11.24 -9.49
C VAL A 273 1.54 -10.10 -8.85
N MET A 274 1.83 -9.77 -7.57
CA MET A 274 1.19 -8.66 -6.87
C MET A 274 1.68 -7.30 -7.39
N LEU A 275 2.85 -7.27 -8.03
CA LEU A 275 3.41 -6.11 -8.72
C LEU A 275 3.13 -6.14 -10.24
N GLY A 276 2.32 -7.10 -10.72
CA GLY A 276 2.10 -7.29 -12.15
C GLY A 276 3.29 -7.91 -12.89
N LEU A 277 4.20 -8.56 -12.17
CA LEU A 277 5.38 -9.23 -12.71
C LEU A 277 5.25 -10.76 -12.58
N LEU A 278 6.21 -11.47 -13.17
CA LEU A 278 6.45 -12.88 -12.90
C LEU A 278 7.83 -13.04 -12.23
N PRO A 279 8.10 -14.19 -11.57
CA PRO A 279 9.46 -14.54 -11.15
C PRO A 279 10.41 -14.47 -12.35
N GLY A 280 11.55 -13.81 -12.17
CA GLY A 280 12.43 -13.38 -13.27
C GLY A 280 13.86 -13.93 -13.21
N ALA A 281 14.20 -14.75 -12.22
CA ALA A 281 15.53 -15.34 -12.05
C ALA A 281 15.46 -16.87 -11.96
N GLY A 282 14.51 -17.48 -12.66
CA GLY A 282 14.29 -18.92 -12.78
C GLY A 282 13.19 -19.48 -11.90
N GLY A 283 12.44 -18.66 -11.18
CA GLY A 283 11.36 -19.09 -10.30
C GLY A 283 10.27 -19.87 -11.04
N THR A 284 9.94 -19.48 -12.28
CA THR A 284 8.95 -20.20 -13.09
C THR A 284 9.43 -21.57 -13.55
N GLN A 285 10.75 -21.83 -13.47
CA GLN A 285 11.38 -23.06 -13.95
C GLN A 285 11.80 -23.99 -12.80
N ARG A 286 12.37 -23.44 -11.72
CA ARG A 286 12.85 -24.21 -10.56
C ARG A 286 11.70 -24.64 -9.65
N LEU A 287 10.72 -23.76 -9.40
CA LEU A 287 9.64 -24.07 -8.48
C LEU A 287 8.78 -25.27 -8.94
N PRO A 288 8.35 -25.36 -10.21
CA PRO A 288 7.59 -26.54 -10.69
C PRO A 288 8.37 -27.86 -10.64
N LYS A 289 9.70 -27.82 -10.65
CA LYS A 289 10.55 -29.01 -10.48
C LYS A 289 10.62 -29.45 -9.02
N LEU A 290 10.69 -28.49 -8.09
CA LEU A 290 10.79 -28.73 -6.65
C LEU A 290 9.45 -29.20 -6.05
N VAL A 291 8.37 -28.44 -6.26
CA VAL A 291 7.06 -28.73 -5.68
C VAL A 291 6.09 -29.34 -6.71
N SER A 292 4.82 -29.60 -6.35
CA SER A 292 3.82 -30.00 -7.35
C SER A 292 3.44 -28.80 -8.22
N ILE A 293 3.04 -29.05 -9.48
CA ILE A 293 2.60 -27.99 -10.39
C ILE A 293 1.48 -27.13 -9.80
N GLN A 294 0.56 -27.73 -9.04
CA GLN A 294 -0.53 -27.01 -8.37
C GLN A 294 0.01 -26.03 -7.31
N ASN A 295 0.95 -26.47 -6.48
CA ASN A 295 1.57 -25.61 -5.46
C ASN A 295 2.43 -24.52 -6.10
N ALA A 296 3.16 -24.85 -7.17
CA ALA A 296 3.95 -23.88 -7.91
C ALA A 296 3.07 -22.76 -8.50
N LEU A 297 1.99 -23.14 -9.18
CA LEU A 297 1.01 -22.20 -9.73
C LEU A 297 0.29 -21.41 -8.62
N ASP A 298 -0.14 -22.04 -7.52
CA ASP A 298 -0.76 -21.33 -6.39
C ASP A 298 0.19 -20.25 -5.83
N MET A 299 1.46 -20.58 -5.62
CA MET A 299 2.45 -19.63 -5.12
C MET A 299 2.69 -18.47 -6.11
N MET A 300 2.95 -18.77 -7.38
CA MET A 300 3.27 -17.75 -8.38
C MET A 300 2.08 -16.89 -8.80
N LEU A 301 0.87 -17.46 -8.88
CA LEU A 301 -0.32 -16.72 -9.34
C LEU A 301 -0.98 -15.89 -8.24
N THR A 302 -0.67 -16.16 -6.96
CA THR A 302 -1.29 -15.45 -5.82
C THR A 302 -0.30 -14.68 -4.95
N GLY A 303 1.02 -14.91 -5.10
CA GLY A 303 2.03 -14.32 -4.22
C GLY A 303 2.00 -14.87 -2.79
N LYS A 304 1.30 -16.00 -2.56
CA LYS A 304 1.03 -16.51 -1.23
C LYS A 304 2.29 -16.95 -0.50
N LYS A 305 2.39 -16.52 0.75
CA LYS A 305 3.47 -16.88 1.67
C LYS A 305 3.32 -18.30 2.21
N VAL A 306 4.43 -19.02 2.27
CA VAL A 306 4.53 -20.39 2.78
C VAL A 306 5.44 -20.40 4.00
N LYS A 307 4.95 -20.91 5.14
CA LYS A 307 5.75 -21.12 6.36
C LYS A 307 6.70 -22.31 6.22
N ALA A 308 7.77 -22.34 7.00
CA ALA A 308 8.83 -23.35 6.91
C ALA A 308 8.33 -24.81 7.02
N ASP A 309 7.42 -25.10 7.94
CA ASP A 309 6.82 -26.42 8.13
C ASP A 309 6.08 -26.91 6.86
N LYS A 310 5.27 -26.03 6.26
CA LYS A 310 4.56 -26.30 5.01
C LYS A 310 5.53 -26.38 3.85
N ALA A 311 6.54 -25.52 3.81
CA ALA A 311 7.58 -25.52 2.78
C ALA A 311 8.32 -26.87 2.73
N LYS A 312 8.62 -27.46 3.90
CA LYS A 312 9.18 -28.82 3.99
C LYS A 312 8.22 -29.89 3.49
N LYS A 313 6.94 -29.83 3.89
CA LYS A 313 5.92 -30.80 3.45
C LYS A 313 5.73 -30.82 1.93
N ILE A 314 5.78 -29.66 1.27
CA ILE A 314 5.59 -29.57 -0.19
C ILE A 314 6.88 -29.82 -1.00
N GLY A 315 8.03 -29.97 -0.34
CA GLY A 315 9.33 -30.19 -0.97
C GLY A 315 10.07 -28.92 -1.42
N LEU A 316 9.64 -27.73 -0.96
CA LEU A 316 10.33 -26.47 -1.24
C LEU A 316 11.62 -26.33 -0.42
N VAL A 317 11.60 -26.84 0.83
CA VAL A 317 12.75 -26.82 1.75
C VAL A 317 13.15 -28.26 2.10
N ASP A 318 14.45 -28.52 2.19
CA ASP A 318 14.99 -29.85 2.41
C ASP A 318 15.08 -30.22 3.90
N SER A 319 15.26 -29.27 4.81
CA SER A 319 15.15 -29.52 6.26
C SER A 319 14.67 -28.30 7.04
N VAL A 320 14.13 -28.54 8.24
CA VAL A 320 13.59 -27.48 9.10
C VAL A 320 14.25 -27.56 10.47
N VAL A 321 14.65 -26.40 10.97
CA VAL A 321 15.27 -26.24 12.29
C VAL A 321 14.28 -25.52 13.21
N GLN A 322 14.07 -26.03 14.42
CA GLN A 322 13.21 -25.34 15.39
C GLN A 322 13.94 -24.13 15.98
N PRO A 323 13.26 -22.99 16.18
CA PRO A 323 13.85 -21.85 16.86
C PRO A 323 14.20 -22.21 18.30
N LEU A 324 15.31 -21.66 18.78
CA LEU A 324 15.72 -21.78 20.17
C LEU A 324 15.15 -20.61 20.98
N GLY A 325 14.88 -20.86 22.27
CA GLY A 325 14.51 -19.81 23.21
C GLY A 325 15.67 -18.87 23.55
N ASP A 326 15.43 -17.96 24.48
CA ASP A 326 16.48 -17.08 24.99
C ASP A 326 17.60 -17.88 25.65
N GLY A 327 18.84 -17.46 25.41
CA GLY A 327 20.04 -18.00 26.05
C GLY A 327 20.88 -16.87 26.59
N ILE A 328 22.20 -16.95 26.42
CA ILE A 328 23.12 -15.83 26.74
C ILE A 328 22.85 -14.61 25.84
N ALA A 329 22.32 -14.85 24.63
CA ALA A 329 21.86 -13.83 23.71
C ALA A 329 20.35 -13.99 23.44
N PRO A 330 19.67 -12.95 22.94
CA PRO A 330 18.27 -13.03 22.52
C PRO A 330 18.00 -14.21 21.58
N ALA A 331 16.83 -14.82 21.69
CA ALA A 331 16.39 -16.00 20.93
C ALA A 331 16.72 -15.93 19.43
N ALA A 332 16.55 -14.75 18.82
CA ALA A 332 16.84 -14.54 17.41
C ALA A 332 18.34 -14.73 17.07
N ILE A 333 19.25 -14.24 17.90
CA ILE A 333 20.70 -14.38 17.71
C ILE A 333 21.14 -15.82 18.01
N THR A 334 20.60 -16.40 19.08
CA THR A 334 20.90 -17.79 19.48
C THR A 334 20.45 -18.78 18.39
N THR A 335 19.24 -18.60 17.87
CA THR A 335 18.69 -19.39 16.76
C THR A 335 19.51 -19.21 15.48
N HIS A 336 19.94 -17.98 15.20
CA HIS A 336 20.75 -17.66 14.01
C HIS A 336 22.12 -18.36 14.03
N LYS A 337 22.82 -18.33 15.17
CA LYS A 337 24.08 -19.08 15.37
C LYS A 337 23.86 -20.59 15.30
N TYR A 338 22.75 -21.08 15.86
CA TYR A 338 22.40 -22.50 15.79
C TYR A 338 22.13 -22.95 14.35
N LEU A 339 21.40 -22.15 13.57
CA LEU A 339 21.18 -22.39 12.16
C LEU A 339 22.50 -22.44 11.38
N GLU A 340 23.42 -21.50 11.63
CA GLU A 340 24.75 -21.49 11.01
C GLU A 340 25.50 -22.81 11.26
N ARG A 341 25.56 -23.24 12.53
CA ARG A 341 26.20 -24.51 12.90
C ARG A 341 25.60 -25.69 12.14
N ILE A 342 24.27 -25.81 12.16
CA ILE A 342 23.55 -26.90 11.48
C ILE A 342 23.79 -26.85 9.96
N ALA A 343 23.82 -25.65 9.36
CA ALA A 343 24.06 -25.48 7.93
C ALA A 343 25.50 -25.84 7.55
N VAL A 344 26.49 -25.48 8.37
CA VAL A 344 27.90 -25.85 8.17
C VAL A 344 28.08 -27.37 8.28
N ASP A 345 27.50 -27.99 9.30
CA ASP A 345 27.56 -29.46 9.46
C ASP A 345 26.87 -30.19 8.30
N THR A 346 25.71 -29.69 7.86
CA THR A 346 25.01 -30.22 6.68
C THR A 346 25.84 -30.06 5.41
N ALA A 347 26.52 -28.92 5.24
CA ALA A 347 27.37 -28.66 4.08
C ALA A 347 28.56 -29.64 4.03
N ARG A 348 29.19 -29.93 5.19
CA ARG A 348 30.25 -30.96 5.28
C ARG A 348 29.74 -32.35 4.91
N GLN A 349 28.59 -32.74 5.48
CA GLN A 349 27.99 -34.04 5.19
C GLN A 349 27.60 -34.22 3.72
N LEU A 350 27.25 -33.13 3.03
CA LEU A 350 27.00 -33.16 1.59
C LEU A 350 28.30 -33.31 0.79
N ALA A 351 29.40 -32.69 1.24
CA ALA A 351 30.69 -32.77 0.56
C ALA A 351 31.40 -34.11 0.76
N ASP A 352 31.30 -34.71 1.94
CA ASP A 352 31.86 -36.05 2.23
C ASP A 352 30.96 -37.21 1.73
N GLY A 353 29.72 -36.91 1.33
CA GLY A 353 28.76 -37.86 0.79
C GLY A 353 27.99 -38.69 1.84
N SER A 354 28.17 -38.40 3.13
CA SER A 354 27.41 -39.02 4.22
C SER A 354 25.93 -38.63 4.18
N LEU A 355 25.61 -37.42 3.72
CA LEU A 355 24.26 -36.99 3.40
C LEU A 355 24.06 -37.00 1.87
N LYS A 356 23.19 -37.88 1.39
CA LYS A 356 22.80 -37.90 -0.03
C LYS A 356 21.67 -36.92 -0.28
N MET A 357 21.76 -36.16 -1.38
CA MET A 357 20.70 -35.26 -1.86
C MET A 357 19.55 -36.04 -2.51
N THR A 358 18.84 -36.86 -1.74
CA THR A 358 17.71 -37.64 -2.26
C THR A 358 16.42 -36.82 -2.22
N ARG A 359 16.04 -36.26 -3.38
CA ARG A 359 14.72 -35.65 -3.60
C ARG A 359 13.75 -36.66 -4.23
N GLU A 360 13.76 -37.90 -3.75
CA GLU A 360 12.91 -38.96 -4.30
C GLU A 360 11.45 -38.71 -3.91
N LYS A 361 10.67 -38.19 -4.87
CA LYS A 361 9.21 -38.14 -4.75
C LYS A 361 8.66 -39.58 -4.67
N PRO A 362 7.70 -39.89 -3.78
CA PRO A 362 7.03 -41.19 -3.72
C PRO A 362 6.50 -41.61 -5.10
N LEU A 363 6.47 -42.91 -5.38
CA LEU A 363 6.14 -43.44 -6.71
C LEU A 363 4.80 -42.89 -7.24
N VAL A 364 3.79 -42.78 -6.36
CA VAL A 364 2.48 -42.19 -6.67
C VAL A 364 2.60 -40.72 -7.10
N GLN A 365 3.45 -39.95 -6.43
CA GLN A 365 3.66 -38.53 -6.75
C GLN A 365 4.47 -38.36 -8.03
N LYS A 366 5.43 -39.25 -8.32
CA LYS A 366 6.13 -39.32 -9.62
C LYS A 366 5.17 -39.65 -10.75
N LEU A 367 4.28 -40.63 -10.55
CA LEU A 367 3.29 -41.04 -11.55
C LEU A 367 2.27 -39.93 -11.81
N MET A 368 1.73 -39.30 -10.75
CA MET A 368 0.81 -38.17 -10.85
C MET A 368 1.48 -36.96 -11.51
N HIS A 369 2.73 -36.64 -11.14
CA HIS A 369 3.46 -35.56 -11.79
C HIS A 369 3.62 -35.84 -13.28
N LYS A 370 4.10 -37.04 -13.66
CA LYS A 370 4.29 -37.43 -15.06
C LYS A 370 2.98 -37.43 -15.85
N ALA A 371 1.88 -37.89 -15.24
CA ALA A 371 0.55 -37.85 -15.85
C ALA A 371 0.03 -36.42 -16.03
N MET A 372 0.24 -35.54 -15.06
CA MET A 372 -0.20 -34.14 -15.11
C MET A 372 0.71 -33.23 -15.93
N THR A 373 1.96 -33.61 -16.18
CA THR A 373 2.88 -32.90 -17.09
C THR A 373 2.88 -33.47 -18.50
N ASN A 374 2.05 -34.48 -18.80
CA ASN A 374 1.77 -34.86 -20.19
C ASN A 374 1.07 -33.68 -20.88
N SER A 375 1.58 -33.22 -22.03
CA SER A 375 1.09 -32.02 -22.73
C SER A 375 -0.44 -32.00 -22.87
N PHE A 376 -1.09 -33.14 -23.17
CA PHE A 376 -2.55 -33.19 -23.27
C PHE A 376 -3.27 -32.85 -21.96
N VAL A 377 -2.84 -33.41 -20.83
CA VAL A 377 -3.46 -33.20 -19.51
C VAL A 377 -3.07 -31.85 -18.93
N LEU A 378 -1.81 -31.46 -19.10
CA LEU A 378 -1.30 -30.15 -18.69
C LEU A 378 -2.13 -29.04 -19.35
N ASP A 379 -2.30 -29.10 -20.67
CA ASP A 379 -2.97 -28.04 -21.41
C ASP A 379 -4.49 -28.05 -21.20
N LYS A 380 -5.15 -29.22 -21.29
CA LYS A 380 -6.62 -29.30 -21.25
C LYS A 380 -7.21 -29.24 -19.84
N VAL A 381 -6.45 -29.60 -18.81
CA VAL A 381 -6.96 -29.69 -17.43
C VAL A 381 -6.26 -28.66 -16.55
N VAL A 382 -4.95 -28.78 -16.32
CA VAL A 382 -4.25 -27.96 -15.32
C VAL A 382 -4.20 -26.49 -15.74
N MET A 383 -3.68 -26.22 -16.94
CA MET A 383 -3.53 -24.85 -17.46
C MET A 383 -4.89 -24.22 -17.77
N LYS A 384 -5.84 -24.99 -18.32
CA LYS A 384 -7.20 -24.50 -18.54
C LYS A 384 -7.89 -24.09 -17.22
N MET A 385 -7.89 -24.95 -16.21
CA MET A 385 -8.52 -24.62 -14.92
C MET A 385 -7.85 -23.44 -14.23
N ALA A 386 -6.52 -23.36 -14.28
CA ALA A 386 -5.78 -22.23 -13.72
C ALA A 386 -6.10 -20.93 -14.49
N LYS A 387 -6.14 -20.98 -15.83
CA LYS A 387 -6.54 -19.85 -16.68
C LYS A 387 -7.97 -19.41 -16.41
N ASP A 388 -8.94 -20.33 -16.33
CA ASP A 388 -10.35 -20.01 -16.06
C ASP A 388 -10.50 -19.35 -14.69
N LYS A 389 -9.79 -19.84 -13.67
CA LYS A 389 -9.77 -19.23 -12.33
C LYS A 389 -9.15 -17.83 -12.36
N VAL A 390 -8.01 -17.66 -13.05
CA VAL A 390 -7.37 -16.36 -13.24
C VAL A 390 -8.32 -15.39 -13.94
N MET A 391 -8.92 -15.78 -15.07
CA MET A 391 -9.86 -14.94 -15.82
C MET A 391 -11.07 -14.55 -14.98
N LYS A 392 -11.61 -15.47 -14.17
CA LYS A 392 -12.72 -15.17 -13.26
C LYS A 392 -12.34 -14.16 -12.17
N GLN A 393 -11.13 -14.23 -11.63
CA GLN A 393 -10.68 -13.34 -10.56
C GLN A 393 -10.18 -11.99 -11.06
N THR A 394 -9.60 -11.95 -12.26
CA THR A 394 -8.93 -10.77 -12.82
C THR A 394 -9.76 -10.06 -13.89
N ALA A 395 -10.86 -10.67 -14.34
CA ALA A 395 -11.63 -10.27 -15.52
C ALA A 395 -10.80 -10.14 -16.81
N GLY A 396 -9.59 -10.72 -16.85
CA GLY A 396 -8.64 -10.57 -17.97
C GLY A 396 -7.83 -9.28 -17.94
N ASN A 397 -8.00 -8.41 -16.93
CA ASN A 397 -7.32 -7.12 -16.85
C ASN A 397 -5.85 -7.22 -16.38
N TYR A 398 -5.44 -8.38 -15.85
CA TYR A 398 -4.10 -8.58 -15.29
C TYR A 398 -3.32 -9.57 -16.17
N PRO A 399 -2.32 -9.10 -16.94
CA PRO A 399 -1.62 -9.93 -17.91
C PRO A 399 -0.60 -10.88 -17.24
N ALA A 400 0.00 -10.50 -16.11
CA ALA A 400 1.07 -11.26 -15.46
C ALA A 400 0.67 -12.71 -15.09
N PRO A 401 -0.50 -12.96 -14.46
CA PRO A 401 -0.98 -14.32 -14.21
C PRO A 401 -1.06 -15.20 -15.46
N LEU A 402 -1.48 -14.64 -16.60
CA LEU A 402 -1.57 -15.39 -17.86
C LEU A 402 -0.18 -15.70 -18.43
N ARG A 403 0.77 -14.77 -18.31
CA ARG A 403 2.16 -14.99 -18.73
C ARG A 403 2.90 -15.97 -17.84
N ILE A 404 2.63 -15.99 -16.53
CA ILE A 404 3.14 -17.02 -15.62
C ILE A 404 2.71 -18.41 -16.09
N LEU A 405 1.41 -18.59 -16.39
CA LEU A 405 0.89 -19.86 -16.91
C LEU A 405 1.60 -20.29 -18.18
N GLU A 406 1.76 -19.37 -19.13
CA GLU A 406 2.44 -19.65 -20.39
C GLU A 406 3.91 -20.01 -20.19
N THR A 407 4.64 -19.25 -19.36
CA THR A 407 6.08 -19.47 -19.10
C THR A 407 6.34 -20.82 -18.45
N VAL A 408 5.50 -21.20 -17.49
CA VAL A 408 5.57 -22.52 -16.85
C VAL A 408 5.24 -23.62 -17.86
N ARG A 409 4.21 -23.43 -18.69
CA ARG A 409 3.85 -24.39 -19.75
C ARG A 409 5.02 -24.59 -20.71
N LYS A 410 5.65 -23.50 -21.16
CA LYS A 410 6.79 -23.59 -22.10
C LYS A 410 7.96 -24.35 -21.52
N GLY A 411 8.31 -24.05 -20.26
CA GLY A 411 9.35 -24.77 -19.53
C GLY A 411 9.10 -26.27 -19.37
N LEU A 412 7.84 -26.67 -19.20
CA LEU A 412 7.45 -28.07 -19.01
C LEU A 412 7.29 -28.85 -20.32
N VAL A 413 6.85 -28.19 -21.39
CA VAL A 413 6.53 -28.84 -22.68
C VAL A 413 7.70 -28.76 -23.66
N GLU A 414 8.23 -27.56 -23.90
CA GLU A 414 9.32 -27.35 -24.86
C GLU A 414 10.70 -27.54 -24.21
N GLY A 415 10.79 -27.36 -22.89
CA GLY A 415 11.98 -27.65 -22.10
C GLY A 415 12.54 -26.44 -21.37
N PRO A 416 13.53 -26.65 -20.47
CA PRO A 416 14.01 -25.59 -19.58
C PRO A 416 14.62 -24.41 -20.33
N THR A 417 15.37 -24.65 -21.42
CA THR A 417 16.01 -23.59 -22.20
C THR A 417 14.99 -22.59 -22.74
N GLU A 418 13.92 -23.10 -23.36
CA GLU A 418 12.81 -22.26 -23.87
C GLU A 418 12.04 -21.59 -22.73
N GLY A 419 11.86 -22.28 -21.61
CA GLY A 419 11.24 -21.73 -20.41
C GLY A 419 11.99 -20.54 -19.83
N TYR A 420 13.30 -20.65 -19.63
CA TYR A 420 14.15 -19.55 -19.14
C TYR A 420 14.23 -18.38 -20.14
N ALA A 421 14.36 -18.69 -21.44
CA ALA A 421 14.35 -17.68 -22.49
C ALA A 421 13.02 -16.90 -22.51
N TYR A 422 11.89 -17.59 -22.40
CA TYR A 422 10.60 -16.92 -22.36
C TYR A 422 10.37 -16.14 -21.06
N GLU A 423 10.78 -16.69 -19.91
CA GLU A 423 10.72 -16.01 -18.61
C GLU A 423 11.40 -14.64 -18.66
N SER A 424 12.61 -14.58 -19.24
CA SER A 424 13.36 -13.33 -19.35
C SER A 424 12.76 -12.35 -20.37
N GLN A 425 12.25 -12.85 -21.49
CA GLN A 425 11.58 -12.01 -22.49
C GLN A 425 10.33 -11.35 -21.90
N VAL A 426 9.51 -12.10 -21.15
CA VAL A 426 8.20 -11.62 -20.72
C VAL A 426 8.18 -10.88 -19.39
N LEU A 427 9.32 -10.77 -18.69
CA LEU A 427 9.41 -10.06 -17.41
C LEU A 427 8.78 -8.66 -17.47
N LEU A 428 8.99 -7.91 -18.57
CA LEU A 428 8.48 -6.55 -18.77
C LEU A 428 7.54 -6.35 -19.98
N MET A 429 7.06 -7.42 -20.61
CA MET A 429 6.34 -7.32 -21.90
C MET A 429 4.86 -6.91 -21.81
N SER A 430 4.40 -6.30 -20.71
CA SER A 430 3.06 -5.71 -20.68
C SER A 430 3.14 -4.19 -20.86
N PRO A 431 2.51 -3.62 -21.91
CA PRO A 431 2.30 -2.17 -22.00
C PRO A 431 1.61 -1.61 -20.76
N LEU A 432 0.71 -2.41 -20.17
CA LEU A 432 0.04 -2.12 -18.91
C LEU A 432 1.02 -1.99 -17.72
N PHE A 433 2.19 -2.63 -17.78
CA PHE A 433 3.22 -2.58 -16.74
C PHE A 433 4.14 -1.37 -16.87
N THR A 434 4.53 -0.96 -18.08
CA THR A 434 5.29 0.30 -18.21
C THR A 434 4.49 1.43 -17.60
N ASP A 435 3.18 1.49 -17.88
CA ASP A 435 2.28 2.49 -17.32
C ASP A 435 2.08 2.32 -15.81
N PHE A 436 1.84 1.11 -15.31
CA PHE A 436 1.64 0.88 -13.87
C PHE A 436 2.91 1.10 -13.03
N SER A 437 4.07 0.63 -13.49
CA SER A 437 5.36 0.85 -12.81
C SER A 437 5.79 2.32 -12.87
N MET A 438 5.56 3.00 -14.00
CA MET A 438 5.71 4.46 -14.08
C MET A 438 4.75 5.17 -13.11
N MET A 439 3.49 4.76 -13.03
CA MET A 439 2.52 5.34 -12.09
C MET A 439 2.95 5.15 -10.63
N VAL A 440 3.37 3.94 -10.24
CA VAL A 440 3.81 3.66 -8.87
C VAL A 440 5.14 4.36 -8.55
N SER A 441 6.04 4.51 -9.53
CA SER A 441 7.28 5.26 -9.33
C SER A 441 7.07 6.77 -9.24
N ASN A 442 6.06 7.31 -9.92
CA ASN A 442 5.62 8.70 -9.80
C ASN A 442 4.81 8.97 -8.53
N LEU A 443 4.27 7.92 -7.88
CA LEU A 443 3.53 8.05 -6.63
C LEU A 443 4.50 8.24 -5.44
N VAL A 444 4.53 9.46 -4.91
CA VAL A 444 5.24 9.78 -3.67
C VAL A 444 4.24 9.78 -2.52
N THR A 445 4.43 8.92 -1.54
CA THR A 445 3.62 8.89 -0.31
C THR A 445 4.34 9.64 0.80
N SER A 446 3.61 10.46 1.55
CA SER A 446 4.16 11.27 2.64
C SER A 446 3.12 11.44 3.74
N CYS A 447 3.59 11.58 4.98
CA CYS A 447 2.79 12.07 6.10
C CYS A 447 3.10 13.54 6.43
N ASP A 448 4.02 14.16 5.68
CA ASP A 448 4.46 15.54 5.81
C ASP A 448 3.93 16.38 4.63
N TYR A 449 3.42 17.57 4.94
CA TYR A 449 2.92 18.52 3.97
C TYR A 449 4.03 19.11 3.07
N SER A 450 5.30 19.07 3.47
CA SER A 450 6.41 19.59 2.65
C SER A 450 6.51 18.93 1.27
N ALA A 451 5.97 17.71 1.12
CA ALA A 451 5.97 16.98 -0.15
C ALA A 451 5.08 17.60 -1.24
N MET A 452 4.14 18.49 -0.88
CA MET A 452 3.22 19.13 -1.84
C MET A 452 3.64 20.56 -2.24
N LYS A 453 4.82 21.02 -1.83
CA LYS A 453 5.28 22.41 -2.04
C LYS A 453 5.23 22.89 -3.49
N ASP A 454 5.62 22.02 -4.41
CA ASP A 454 5.70 22.30 -5.85
C ASP A 454 4.46 21.80 -6.62
N SER A 455 3.34 21.54 -5.94
CA SER A 455 2.11 21.05 -6.58
C SER A 455 1.34 22.18 -7.28
N ASP A 456 0.93 21.94 -8.53
CA ASP A 456 0.04 22.83 -9.28
C ASP A 456 -1.41 22.76 -8.78
N ILE A 457 -1.87 21.54 -8.43
CA ILE A 457 -3.20 21.27 -7.89
C ILE A 457 -3.08 20.30 -6.71
N VAL A 458 -3.79 20.58 -5.61
CA VAL A 458 -3.97 19.67 -4.48
C VAL A 458 -5.44 19.26 -4.40
N ILE A 459 -5.73 17.96 -4.33
CA ILE A 459 -7.09 17.43 -4.20
C ILE A 459 -7.28 16.91 -2.76
N GLU A 460 -8.18 17.55 -2.02
CA GLU A 460 -8.58 17.18 -0.68
C GLU A 460 -9.64 16.07 -0.72
N ALA A 461 -9.39 14.96 -0.02
CA ALA A 461 -10.27 13.80 0.07
C ALA A 461 -10.36 13.23 1.50
N VAL A 462 -10.38 14.12 2.51
CA VAL A 462 -10.64 13.78 3.91
C VAL A 462 -12.14 13.61 4.17
N PHE A 463 -12.47 13.15 5.38
CA PHE A 463 -13.86 12.92 5.80
C PHE A 463 -14.76 14.15 5.61
N GLU A 464 -16.06 13.89 5.45
CA GLU A 464 -17.10 14.87 5.16
C GLU A 464 -17.48 15.69 6.40
N ASP A 465 -16.51 16.43 6.94
CA ASP A 465 -16.63 17.32 8.10
C ASP A 465 -16.05 18.70 7.76
N LEU A 466 -16.87 19.75 7.90
CA LEU A 466 -16.50 21.09 7.47
C LEU A 466 -15.32 21.66 8.28
N ALA A 467 -15.30 21.42 9.60
CA ALA A 467 -14.24 21.92 10.47
C ALA A 467 -12.89 21.26 10.15
N LEU A 468 -12.89 19.95 9.89
CA LEU A 468 -11.74 19.20 9.43
C LEU A 468 -11.25 19.71 8.07
N LYS A 469 -12.15 19.88 7.09
CA LYS A 469 -11.78 20.41 5.77
C LYS A 469 -11.19 21.82 5.87
N HIS A 470 -11.77 22.69 6.69
CA HIS A 470 -11.23 24.03 6.96
C HIS A 470 -9.82 23.97 7.55
N LYS A 471 -9.59 23.07 8.51
CA LYS A 471 -8.26 22.86 9.10
C LYS A 471 -7.26 22.39 8.04
N VAL A 472 -7.63 21.40 7.23
CA VAL A 472 -6.78 20.83 6.19
C VAL A 472 -6.45 21.87 5.11
N ILE A 473 -7.41 22.69 4.68
CA ILE A 473 -7.17 23.75 3.69
C ILE A 473 -6.14 24.75 4.20
N LYS A 474 -6.24 25.21 5.45
CA LYS A 474 -5.25 26.12 6.04
C LYS A 474 -3.86 25.49 6.06
N GLN A 475 -3.76 24.21 6.46
CA GLN A 475 -2.50 23.47 6.46
C GLN A 475 -1.91 23.30 5.05
N ILE A 476 -2.76 23.08 4.03
CA ILE A 476 -2.31 23.04 2.63
C ILE A 476 -1.76 24.41 2.22
N GLU A 477 -2.49 25.50 2.46
CA GLU A 477 -2.08 26.86 2.07
C GLU A 477 -0.76 27.31 2.70
N GLU A 478 -0.47 26.90 3.93
CA GLU A 478 0.81 27.16 4.61
C GLU A 478 2.00 26.48 3.93
N ASN A 479 1.76 25.43 3.14
CA ASN A 479 2.81 24.56 2.58
C ASN A 479 2.90 24.57 1.04
N VAL A 480 2.00 25.25 0.33
CA VAL A 480 1.97 25.32 -1.15
C VAL A 480 2.26 26.72 -1.68
N GLY A 481 2.53 26.82 -2.98
CA GLY A 481 2.73 28.10 -3.66
C GLY A 481 1.44 28.95 -3.79
N PRO A 482 1.58 30.27 -4.03
CA PRO A 482 0.45 31.20 -4.16
C PRO A 482 -0.44 30.91 -5.39
N ASN A 483 0.06 30.16 -6.37
CA ASN A 483 -0.66 29.80 -7.58
C ASN A 483 -1.35 28.42 -7.52
N THR A 484 -1.06 27.62 -6.49
CA THR A 484 -1.60 26.26 -6.34
C THR A 484 -3.13 26.29 -6.18
N ILE A 485 -3.82 25.47 -6.97
CA ILE A 485 -5.27 25.27 -6.88
C ILE A 485 -5.58 24.24 -5.80
N ILE A 486 -6.61 24.51 -4.99
CA ILE A 486 -7.11 23.57 -3.99
C ILE A 486 -8.48 23.07 -4.45
N ALA A 487 -8.55 21.79 -4.78
CA ALA A 487 -9.78 21.12 -5.16
C ALA A 487 -10.30 20.27 -3.99
N SER A 488 -11.61 20.26 -3.73
CA SER A 488 -12.22 19.37 -2.73
C SER A 488 -13.08 18.28 -3.41
N ASN A 489 -12.83 17.02 -3.05
CA ASN A 489 -13.65 15.86 -3.41
C ASN A 489 -14.74 15.60 -2.36
N THR A 490 -15.53 16.63 -2.06
CA THR A 490 -16.74 16.52 -1.23
C THR A 490 -17.92 16.07 -2.09
N SER A 491 -18.94 15.47 -1.48
CA SER A 491 -20.16 15.02 -2.17
C SER A 491 -21.41 15.81 -1.77
N ALA A 492 -21.38 16.54 -0.65
CA ALA A 492 -22.55 17.25 -0.13
C ALA A 492 -22.26 18.68 0.35
N LEU A 493 -21.05 18.96 0.85
CA LEU A 493 -20.73 20.26 1.41
C LEU A 493 -20.57 21.30 0.30
N PRO A 494 -21.23 22.46 0.38
CA PRO A 494 -21.05 23.53 -0.59
C PRO A 494 -19.60 24.02 -0.62
N ILE A 495 -19.04 24.17 -1.83
CA ILE A 495 -17.66 24.62 -2.02
C ILE A 495 -17.47 26.04 -1.50
N LYS A 496 -18.48 26.90 -1.58
CA LYS A 496 -18.45 28.26 -1.00
C LYS A 496 -18.19 28.24 0.50
N ASP A 497 -18.69 27.23 1.22
CA ASP A 497 -18.52 27.11 2.66
C ASP A 497 -17.13 26.57 3.00
N ILE A 498 -16.61 25.66 2.19
CA ILE A 498 -15.23 25.16 2.26
C ILE A 498 -14.24 26.30 1.96
N ALA A 499 -14.49 27.09 0.92
CA ALA A 499 -13.62 28.17 0.46
C ALA A 499 -13.45 29.31 1.48
N LYS A 500 -14.39 29.48 2.43
CA LYS A 500 -14.27 30.48 3.52
C LYS A 500 -13.03 30.32 4.38
N ALA A 501 -12.45 29.13 4.44
CA ALA A 501 -11.22 28.89 5.21
C ALA A 501 -9.93 29.26 4.46
N SER A 502 -10.01 29.44 3.14
CA SER A 502 -8.87 29.79 2.29
C SER A 502 -8.66 31.29 2.24
N ALA A 503 -7.40 31.72 2.24
CA ALA A 503 -7.01 33.09 1.97
C ALA A 503 -7.14 33.48 0.49
N ARG A 504 -7.31 32.49 -0.41
CA ARG A 504 -7.40 32.63 -1.88
C ARG A 504 -8.61 31.85 -2.41
N PRO A 505 -9.85 32.22 -2.01
CA PRO A 505 -11.06 31.47 -2.37
C PRO A 505 -11.24 31.32 -3.90
N GLU A 506 -10.67 32.22 -4.70
CA GLU A 506 -10.66 32.14 -6.16
C GLU A 506 -9.84 30.97 -6.74
N LYS A 507 -8.91 30.41 -5.96
CA LYS A 507 -8.14 29.20 -6.27
C LYS A 507 -8.76 27.93 -5.65
N VAL A 508 -9.93 28.04 -5.00
CA VAL A 508 -10.67 26.89 -4.45
C VAL A 508 -11.80 26.47 -5.39
N ILE A 509 -11.89 25.17 -5.67
CA ILE A 509 -12.90 24.56 -6.56
C ILE A 509 -13.35 23.18 -6.05
N GLY A 510 -14.51 22.69 -6.47
CA GLY A 510 -14.89 21.30 -6.23
C GLY A 510 -14.48 20.39 -7.39
N MET A 511 -13.95 19.21 -7.07
CA MET A 511 -13.70 18.12 -8.02
C MET A 511 -14.32 16.84 -7.44
N HIS A 512 -15.62 16.66 -7.66
CA HIS A 512 -16.40 15.55 -7.11
C HIS A 512 -16.28 14.31 -8.01
N TYR A 513 -15.51 13.34 -7.53
CA TYR A 513 -15.31 12.03 -8.15
C TYR A 513 -16.36 11.03 -7.68
N PHE A 514 -16.78 10.15 -8.59
CA PHE A 514 -17.75 9.10 -8.30
C PHE A 514 -17.02 7.80 -7.93
N SER A 515 -17.47 7.14 -6.87
CA SER A 515 -16.88 5.88 -6.39
C SER A 515 -17.50 4.67 -7.09
N PRO A 516 -16.71 3.63 -7.45
CA PRO A 516 -15.24 3.56 -7.38
C PRO A 516 -14.55 4.43 -8.45
N VAL A 517 -13.58 5.26 -8.03
CA VAL A 517 -12.93 6.26 -8.90
C VAL A 517 -12.18 5.63 -10.07
N ASP A 518 -11.70 4.40 -9.94
CA ASP A 518 -11.03 3.65 -11.01
C ASP A 518 -11.98 3.22 -12.14
N LYS A 519 -13.29 3.16 -11.88
CA LYS A 519 -14.30 2.64 -12.83
C LYS A 519 -15.25 3.71 -13.33
N MET A 520 -15.64 4.64 -12.46
CA MET A 520 -16.63 5.66 -12.80
C MET A 520 -16.01 6.71 -13.72
N GLN A 521 -16.73 7.06 -14.78
CA GLN A 521 -16.21 7.94 -15.83
C GLN A 521 -16.50 9.42 -15.55
N LEU A 522 -17.54 9.73 -14.77
CA LEU A 522 -17.94 11.10 -14.49
C LEU A 522 -17.02 11.79 -13.47
N LEU A 523 -16.81 13.09 -13.67
CA LEU A 523 -16.26 14.04 -12.72
C LEU A 523 -17.11 15.31 -12.77
N GLU A 524 -17.71 15.68 -11.64
CA GLU A 524 -18.38 16.98 -11.48
C GLU A 524 -17.37 18.02 -11.01
N ILE A 525 -17.28 19.14 -11.74
CA ILE A 525 -16.47 20.30 -11.33
C ILE A 525 -17.40 21.38 -10.83
N ILE A 526 -17.24 21.75 -9.57
CA ILE A 526 -18.15 22.64 -8.86
C ILE A 526 -17.52 24.02 -8.74
N VAL A 527 -18.21 25.03 -9.27
CA VAL A 527 -17.77 26.43 -9.20
C VAL A 527 -18.65 27.23 -8.25
N HIS A 528 -18.01 27.92 -7.30
CA HIS A 528 -18.69 28.94 -6.49
C HIS A 528 -18.52 30.31 -7.14
N ASP A 529 -19.29 31.31 -6.69
CA ASP A 529 -19.33 32.63 -7.34
C ASP A 529 -17.96 33.35 -7.37
N GLY A 530 -17.02 32.97 -6.49
CA GLY A 530 -15.67 33.51 -6.44
C GLY A 530 -14.62 32.71 -7.20
N THR A 531 -14.93 31.53 -7.74
CA THR A 531 -13.93 30.67 -8.43
C THR A 531 -13.40 31.37 -9.69
N ALA A 532 -12.08 31.49 -9.83
CA ALA A 532 -11.46 32.07 -11.00
C ALA A 532 -11.65 31.19 -12.26
N LYS A 533 -11.81 31.82 -13.43
CA LYS A 533 -11.94 31.10 -14.72
C LYS A 533 -10.73 30.22 -15.03
N GLU A 534 -9.53 30.68 -14.68
CA GLU A 534 -8.29 29.92 -14.82
C GLU A 534 -8.29 28.65 -13.93
N THR A 535 -8.81 28.76 -12.70
CA THR A 535 -8.96 27.65 -11.76
C THR A 535 -9.88 26.58 -12.35
N LEU A 536 -11.04 26.99 -12.87
CA LEU A 536 -11.97 26.10 -13.57
C LEU A 536 -11.30 25.41 -14.76
N ALA A 537 -10.65 26.17 -15.64
CA ALA A 537 -10.02 25.62 -16.84
C ALA A 537 -8.96 24.57 -16.50
N THR A 538 -8.13 24.84 -15.48
CA THR A 538 -7.06 23.94 -15.05
C THR A 538 -7.61 22.66 -14.42
N ALA A 539 -8.62 22.77 -13.55
CA ALA A 539 -9.29 21.60 -12.95
C ALA A 539 -9.99 20.74 -14.01
N ALA A 540 -10.67 21.37 -14.98
CA ALA A 540 -11.30 20.68 -16.10
C ALA A 540 -10.27 19.95 -16.96
N GLN A 541 -9.15 20.60 -17.26
CA GLN A 541 -8.08 19.98 -18.03
C GLN A 541 -7.44 18.80 -17.29
N LEU A 542 -7.29 18.89 -15.96
CA LEU A 542 -6.82 17.77 -15.14
C LEU A 542 -7.81 16.60 -15.20
N GLY A 543 -9.10 16.86 -15.04
CA GLY A 543 -10.16 15.85 -15.16
C GLY A 543 -10.14 15.12 -16.50
N LEU A 544 -10.03 15.87 -17.60
CA LEU A 544 -9.91 15.31 -18.94
C LEU A 544 -8.63 14.49 -19.12
N LYS A 545 -7.48 14.96 -18.58
CA LYS A 545 -6.21 14.20 -18.60
C LYS A 545 -6.30 12.89 -17.82
N GLN A 546 -7.13 12.83 -16.77
CA GLN A 546 -7.42 11.60 -16.02
C GLN A 546 -8.37 10.65 -16.76
N GLY A 547 -8.84 11.01 -17.97
CA GLY A 547 -9.79 10.22 -18.74
C GLY A 547 -11.22 10.30 -18.22
N LYS A 548 -11.56 11.36 -17.47
CA LYS A 548 -12.93 11.58 -16.96
C LYS A 548 -13.76 12.39 -17.95
N LEU A 549 -15.06 12.16 -17.93
CA LEU A 549 -16.08 13.02 -18.51
C LEU A 549 -16.37 14.14 -17.51
N VAL A 550 -16.02 15.36 -17.88
CA VAL A 550 -16.12 16.52 -17.01
C VAL A 550 -17.44 17.24 -17.26
N VAL A 551 -18.22 17.45 -16.20
CA VAL A 551 -19.42 18.29 -16.22
C VAL A 551 -19.23 19.42 -15.21
N VAL A 552 -19.43 20.66 -15.66
CA VAL A 552 -19.30 21.84 -14.80
C VAL A 552 -20.67 22.17 -14.21
N VAL A 553 -20.72 22.33 -12.89
CA VAL A 553 -21.93 22.61 -12.13
C VAL A 553 -21.71 23.78 -11.19
N LYS A 554 -22.76 24.59 -10.97
CA LYS A 554 -22.73 25.65 -9.97
C LYS A 554 -22.80 25.06 -8.56
N ASP A 555 -22.14 25.72 -7.61
CA ASP A 555 -22.17 25.32 -6.21
C ASP A 555 -23.57 25.42 -5.60
N CYS A 556 -24.06 24.27 -5.16
CA CYS A 556 -25.29 24.11 -4.38
C CYS A 556 -25.15 22.86 -3.50
N PRO A 557 -25.94 22.74 -2.42
CA PRO A 557 -25.94 21.53 -1.60
C PRO A 557 -26.23 20.27 -2.44
N GLY A 558 -25.30 19.31 -2.44
CA GLY A 558 -25.41 18.08 -3.23
C GLY A 558 -25.22 18.26 -4.76
N PHE A 559 -24.78 19.44 -5.21
CA PHE A 559 -24.43 19.71 -6.61
C PHE A 559 -25.56 19.34 -7.58
N PHE A 560 -25.26 18.60 -8.64
CA PHE A 560 -26.28 18.13 -9.58
C PHE A 560 -26.70 16.68 -9.29
N VAL A 561 -25.78 15.70 -9.39
CA VAL A 561 -26.17 14.27 -9.29
C VAL A 561 -26.72 13.92 -7.90
N VAL A 562 -26.06 14.35 -6.82
CA VAL A 562 -26.48 14.00 -5.45
C VAL A 562 -27.80 14.71 -5.10
N ARG A 563 -27.98 15.95 -5.55
CA ARG A 563 -29.24 16.70 -5.44
C ARG A 563 -30.40 15.96 -6.12
N CYS A 564 -30.23 15.52 -7.36
CA CYS A 564 -31.25 14.76 -8.09
C CYS A 564 -31.56 13.39 -7.45
N LEU A 565 -30.57 12.77 -6.83
CA LEU A 565 -30.72 11.50 -6.11
C LEU A 565 -31.53 11.61 -4.82
N GLY A 566 -31.45 12.73 -4.09
CA GLY A 566 -32.14 12.91 -2.81
C GLY A 566 -33.66 12.62 -2.86
N PRO A 567 -34.41 13.26 -3.78
CA PRO A 567 -35.84 13.02 -3.96
C PRO A 567 -36.18 11.58 -4.35
N MET A 568 -35.35 10.93 -5.17
CA MET A 568 -35.50 9.53 -5.57
C MET A 568 -35.25 8.59 -4.38
N SER A 569 -34.19 8.80 -3.59
CA SER A 569 -33.88 8.02 -2.39
C SER A 569 -34.98 8.12 -1.34
N SER A 570 -35.58 9.29 -1.18
CA SER A 570 -36.75 9.46 -0.29
C SER A 570 -37.93 8.59 -0.74
N GLU A 571 -38.15 8.49 -2.05
CA GLU A 571 -39.21 7.68 -2.64
C GLU A 571 -38.93 6.18 -2.55
N ILE A 572 -37.66 5.77 -2.66
CA ILE A 572 -37.22 4.39 -2.39
C ILE A 572 -37.60 3.97 -0.97
N ILE A 573 -37.30 4.81 0.02
CA ILE A 573 -37.65 4.54 1.43
C ILE A 573 -39.16 4.43 1.59
N ARG A 574 -39.93 5.31 0.95
CA ARG A 574 -41.40 5.28 1.00
C ARG A 574 -41.97 4.00 0.39
N LEU A 575 -41.50 3.57 -0.77
CA LEU A 575 -41.94 2.31 -1.39
C LEU A 575 -41.65 1.09 -0.49
N LEU A 576 -40.51 1.10 0.20
CA LEU A 576 -40.19 0.07 1.19
C LEU A 576 -41.15 0.13 2.40
N GLN A 577 -41.53 1.32 2.87
CA GLN A 577 -42.53 1.49 3.94
C GLN A 577 -43.93 1.07 3.52
N GLU A 578 -44.29 1.24 2.24
CA GLU A 578 -45.55 0.81 1.64
C GLU A 578 -45.64 -0.72 1.44
N GLY A 579 -44.56 -1.45 1.75
CA GLY A 579 -44.54 -2.91 1.74
C GLY A 579 -43.93 -3.53 0.47
N VAL A 580 -43.39 -2.73 -0.45
CA VAL A 580 -42.62 -3.25 -1.59
C VAL A 580 -41.33 -3.88 -1.08
N SER A 581 -41.11 -5.15 -1.39
CA SER A 581 -39.89 -5.83 -0.93
C SER A 581 -38.64 -5.31 -1.65
N PRO A 582 -37.45 -5.29 -1.01
CA PRO A 582 -36.21 -4.85 -1.68
C PRO A 582 -35.92 -5.54 -3.03
N PRO A 583 -36.10 -6.88 -3.18
CA PRO A 583 -35.92 -7.54 -4.47
C PRO A 583 -36.94 -7.11 -5.53
N GLU A 584 -38.17 -6.82 -5.13
CA GLU A 584 -39.21 -6.33 -6.02
C GLU A 584 -38.91 -4.90 -6.48
N LEU A 585 -38.45 -4.03 -5.57
CA LEU A 585 -38.04 -2.66 -5.90
C LEU A 585 -36.83 -2.63 -6.84
N ASP A 586 -35.85 -3.52 -6.61
CA ASP A 586 -34.73 -3.72 -7.51
C ASP A 586 -35.17 -4.24 -8.89
N LYS A 587 -36.19 -5.10 -8.93
CA LYS A 587 -36.76 -5.58 -10.19
C LYS A 587 -37.48 -4.45 -10.94
N LEU A 588 -38.29 -3.64 -10.26
CA LEU A 588 -39.02 -2.52 -10.86
C LEU A 588 -38.06 -1.50 -11.49
N SER A 589 -37.04 -1.07 -10.76
CA SER A 589 -36.03 -0.13 -11.27
C SER A 589 -35.21 -0.69 -12.44
N LYS A 590 -34.81 -1.97 -12.38
CA LYS A 590 -34.12 -2.63 -13.50
C LYS A 590 -35.00 -2.81 -14.73
N GLN A 591 -36.28 -3.12 -14.54
CA GLN A 591 -37.25 -3.20 -15.64
C GLN A 591 -37.47 -1.84 -16.31
N PHE A 592 -37.38 -0.75 -15.55
CA PHE A 592 -37.39 0.60 -16.10
C PHE A 592 -36.09 0.93 -16.87
N GLY A 593 -34.99 0.24 -16.55
CA GLY A 593 -33.74 0.37 -17.29
C GLY A 593 -32.49 0.67 -16.48
N PHE A 594 -32.60 0.83 -15.16
CA PHE A 594 -31.45 1.18 -14.34
C PHE A 594 -30.47 -0.01 -14.25
N PRO A 595 -29.14 0.23 -14.33
CA PRO A 595 -28.13 -0.82 -14.24
C PRO A 595 -28.04 -1.42 -12.84
N VAL A 596 -28.32 -0.61 -11.82
CA VAL A 596 -28.34 -1.00 -10.41
C VAL A 596 -29.79 -0.91 -9.92
N GLY A 597 -30.20 -1.87 -9.09
CA GLY A 597 -31.54 -1.84 -8.50
C GLY A 597 -31.66 -0.73 -7.46
N ALA A 598 -32.81 -0.09 -7.33
CA ALA A 598 -33.01 1.08 -6.47
C ALA A 598 -32.75 0.79 -4.98
N ALA A 599 -33.20 -0.34 -4.45
CA ALA A 599 -32.90 -0.72 -3.05
C ALA A 599 -31.41 -1.05 -2.89
N THR A 600 -30.80 -1.70 -3.89
CA THR A 600 -29.35 -1.92 -3.92
C THR A 600 -28.59 -0.59 -3.92
N LEU A 601 -28.99 0.37 -4.75
CA LEU A 601 -28.35 1.67 -4.89
C LEU A 601 -28.38 2.44 -3.56
N ALA A 602 -29.55 2.47 -2.91
CA ALA A 602 -29.69 3.10 -1.59
C ALA A 602 -28.79 2.48 -0.52
N ASP A 603 -28.48 1.19 -0.63
CA ASP A 603 -27.61 0.47 0.30
C ASP A 603 -26.12 0.62 -0.05
N GLU A 604 -25.76 0.62 -1.34
CA GLU A 604 -24.39 0.78 -1.85
C GLU A 604 -23.85 2.21 -1.70
N VAL A 605 -24.72 3.22 -1.80
CA VAL A 605 -24.39 4.61 -1.44
C VAL A 605 -24.13 4.72 0.07
N GLY A 606 -24.48 3.69 0.85
CA GLY A 606 -24.39 3.66 2.30
C GLY A 606 -25.61 4.32 2.89
N LEU A 607 -26.42 3.60 3.65
CA LEU A 607 -27.54 4.20 4.39
C LEU A 607 -27.04 5.13 5.51
N ASP A 608 -25.79 5.00 5.93
CA ASP A 608 -25.05 5.88 6.83
C ASP A 608 -24.53 7.16 6.15
N VAL A 609 -24.03 7.09 4.91
CA VAL A 609 -23.65 8.27 4.11
C VAL A 609 -24.89 8.98 3.57
N SER A 610 -25.91 8.23 3.15
CA SER A 610 -27.25 8.76 2.86
C SER A 610 -27.87 9.39 4.11
N ALA A 611 -27.62 8.82 5.30
CA ALA A 611 -27.98 9.44 6.57
C ALA A 611 -27.03 10.59 6.98
N HIS A 612 -25.80 10.68 6.47
CA HIS A 612 -24.84 11.78 6.68
C HIS A 612 -25.20 13.00 5.83
N VAL A 613 -25.53 12.78 4.55
CA VAL A 613 -26.10 13.77 3.62
C VAL A 613 -27.51 14.17 4.06
N ALA A 614 -28.35 13.20 4.47
CA ALA A 614 -29.59 13.51 5.17
C ALA A 614 -29.34 14.04 6.59
N GLN A 615 -28.14 13.92 7.17
CA GLN A 615 -27.82 14.46 8.50
C GLN A 615 -27.58 15.96 8.47
N PHE A 616 -27.10 16.47 7.33
CA PHE A 616 -27.10 17.91 7.07
C PHE A 616 -28.54 18.47 7.06
N LEU A 617 -29.54 17.67 6.66
CA LEU A 617 -30.98 17.96 6.84
C LEU A 617 -31.50 17.62 8.26
N PHE A 618 -30.83 16.71 8.98
CA PHE A 618 -31.11 16.29 10.35
C PHE A 618 -30.51 17.17 11.42
N GLN A 619 -29.75 18.22 11.08
CA GLN A 619 -29.53 19.32 12.02
C GLN A 619 -30.87 19.90 12.53
N ALA A 620 -32.00 19.56 11.91
CA ALA A 620 -33.35 19.75 12.43
C ALA A 620 -33.89 18.62 13.36
N TYR A 621 -33.36 17.38 13.38
CA TYR A 621 -34.09 16.21 13.94
C TYR A 621 -33.33 15.12 14.76
N GLY A 622 -31.99 15.08 14.86
CA GLY A 622 -31.27 14.42 15.97
C GLY A 622 -31.28 12.87 16.15
N PRO A 623 -30.47 12.30 17.09
CA PRO A 623 -29.48 11.20 16.98
C PRO A 623 -29.86 9.76 16.55
N ARG A 624 -30.96 9.48 15.83
CA ARG A 624 -31.53 8.12 15.68
C ARG A 624 -31.22 7.27 14.41
N VAL A 625 -30.15 7.49 13.64
CA VAL A 625 -29.98 6.80 12.33
C VAL A 625 -28.71 5.92 12.24
N ARG A 626 -28.87 4.57 12.23
CA ARG A 626 -27.86 3.54 11.82
C ARG A 626 -28.57 2.28 11.26
N GLY A 627 -28.07 1.69 10.16
CA GLY A 627 -28.48 0.38 9.59
C GLY A 627 -28.56 0.33 8.04
N GLY A 628 -28.43 -0.86 7.41
CA GLY A 628 -28.44 -1.11 5.94
C GLY A 628 -29.54 -2.13 5.48
N ILE A 629 -29.97 -2.14 4.21
CA ILE A 629 -31.08 -2.98 3.69
C ILE A 629 -30.65 -4.42 3.38
N TYR A 630 -29.41 -4.65 2.93
CA TYR A 630 -28.87 -5.97 2.62
C TYR A 630 -27.72 -6.37 3.56
N VAL A 631 -27.48 -7.68 3.66
CA VAL A 631 -26.27 -8.25 4.29
C VAL A 631 -25.31 -8.66 3.18
N TYR A 632 -24.17 -7.99 3.12
CA TYR A 632 -23.09 -8.33 2.17
C TYR A 632 -22.16 -9.36 2.83
N GLN A 633 -22.10 -10.57 2.25
CA GLN A 633 -21.07 -11.57 2.56
C GLN A 633 -20.12 -11.66 1.38
N ASP A 634 -18.81 -11.81 1.66
CA ASP A 634 -17.73 -11.70 0.66
C ASP A 634 -17.88 -12.63 -0.56
N LYS A 635 -18.70 -13.69 -0.50
CA LYS A 635 -19.09 -14.54 -1.64
C LYS A 635 -20.48 -15.18 -1.44
N GLY A 636 -21.52 -14.65 -2.08
CA GLY A 636 -22.87 -15.25 -2.06
C GLY A 636 -23.96 -14.41 -2.75
N LYS A 637 -25.17 -14.96 -2.89
CA LYS A 637 -26.36 -14.21 -3.31
C LYS A 637 -26.70 -13.17 -2.23
N LYS A 638 -27.05 -11.94 -2.63
CA LYS A 638 -27.48 -10.85 -1.72
C LYS A 638 -28.62 -11.37 -0.81
N LYS A 639 -28.42 -11.39 0.51
CA LYS A 639 -29.44 -11.79 1.48
C LYS A 639 -30.05 -10.53 2.10
N VAL A 640 -31.37 -10.42 2.11
CA VAL A 640 -32.10 -9.31 2.74
C VAL A 640 -31.82 -9.33 4.25
N ASN A 641 -31.59 -8.15 4.85
CA ASN A 641 -31.39 -8.03 6.28
C ASN A 641 -32.71 -8.21 7.04
N GLU A 642 -32.82 -9.31 7.79
CA GLU A 642 -34.03 -9.67 8.56
C GLU A 642 -34.36 -8.65 9.67
N GLU A 643 -33.37 -7.95 10.24
CA GLU A 643 -33.60 -6.89 11.22
C GLU A 643 -34.16 -5.62 10.55
N SER A 644 -33.68 -5.28 9.37
CA SER A 644 -34.18 -4.16 8.57
C SER A 644 -35.65 -4.36 8.20
N MET A 645 -36.05 -5.59 7.87
CA MET A 645 -37.46 -5.91 7.61
C MET A 645 -38.34 -5.79 8.87
N LYS A 646 -37.82 -6.13 10.06
CA LYS A 646 -38.54 -5.92 11.34
C LYS A 646 -38.72 -4.44 11.69
N ILE A 647 -37.79 -3.59 11.27
CA ILE A 647 -37.91 -2.13 11.45
C ILE A 647 -38.91 -1.56 10.43
N LEU A 648 -38.84 -1.98 9.17
CA LEU A 648 -39.77 -1.54 8.13
C LEU A 648 -41.22 -1.93 8.47
N SER A 649 -41.45 -3.13 9.03
CA SER A 649 -42.80 -3.54 9.46
C SER A 649 -43.35 -2.70 10.62
N LYS A 650 -42.49 -2.09 11.43
CA LYS A 650 -42.89 -1.18 12.52
C LYS A 650 -43.33 0.20 12.01
N TYR A 651 -42.80 0.66 10.88
CA TYR A 651 -43.10 1.96 10.28
C TYR A 651 -43.85 1.83 8.95
N HIS A 652 -44.69 0.80 8.84
CA HIS A 652 -45.46 0.54 7.63
C HIS A 652 -46.47 1.66 7.34
N LEU A 653 -46.55 2.08 6.08
CA LEU A 653 -47.53 3.04 5.59
C LEU A 653 -48.51 2.34 4.64
N LYS A 654 -49.78 2.76 4.66
CA LYS A 654 -50.78 2.24 3.73
C LYS A 654 -50.59 2.88 2.35
N GLU A 655 -50.43 2.06 1.33
CA GLU A 655 -50.34 2.49 -0.08
C GLU A 655 -51.72 2.98 -0.59
N PRO A 656 -51.81 4.18 -1.20
CA PRO A 656 -52.97 4.62 -1.96
C PRO A 656 -53.22 3.78 -3.21
N GLU A 657 -54.44 3.24 -3.33
CA GLU A 657 -54.84 2.39 -4.47
C GLU A 657 -54.83 3.11 -5.82
N SER A 658 -54.95 4.45 -5.82
CA SER A 658 -54.99 5.27 -7.04
C SER A 658 -53.65 5.33 -7.80
N CYS A 659 -52.54 4.95 -7.17
CA CYS A 659 -51.19 5.05 -7.74
C CYS A 659 -50.26 3.90 -7.31
N SER A 660 -50.80 2.70 -7.17
CA SER A 660 -50.09 1.49 -6.70
C SER A 660 -49.66 0.53 -7.82
N SER A 661 -49.90 0.87 -9.09
CA SER A 661 -49.47 0.02 -10.20
C SER A 661 -47.94 -0.03 -10.31
N ASN A 662 -47.39 -1.09 -10.92
CA ASN A 662 -45.95 -1.20 -11.14
C ASN A 662 -45.39 -0.03 -11.97
N GLU A 663 -46.18 0.45 -12.95
CA GLU A 663 -45.83 1.61 -13.76
C GLU A 663 -45.85 2.90 -12.92
N ASP A 664 -46.87 3.09 -12.06
CA ASP A 664 -46.92 4.23 -11.15
C ASP A 664 -45.73 4.23 -10.18
N ARG A 665 -45.36 3.08 -9.61
CA ARG A 665 -44.20 2.94 -8.72
C ARG A 665 -42.88 3.28 -9.42
N GLN A 666 -42.71 2.88 -10.68
CA GLN A 666 -41.55 3.27 -11.49
C GLN A 666 -41.55 4.78 -11.78
N LEU A 667 -42.70 5.34 -12.19
CA LEU A 667 -42.83 6.76 -12.50
C LEU A 667 -42.67 7.65 -11.26
N ARG A 668 -43.08 7.20 -10.07
CA ARG A 668 -42.84 7.92 -8.81
C ARG A 668 -41.34 8.11 -8.56
N LEU A 669 -40.53 7.06 -8.73
CA LEU A 669 -39.07 7.14 -8.60
C LEU A 669 -38.46 8.09 -9.65
N VAL A 670 -38.82 7.89 -10.92
CA VAL A 670 -38.19 8.58 -12.05
C VAL A 670 -38.60 10.04 -12.12
N SER A 671 -39.90 10.35 -11.93
CA SER A 671 -40.41 11.72 -11.99
C SER A 671 -39.77 12.62 -10.95
N ARG A 672 -39.50 12.12 -9.75
CA ARG A 672 -38.82 12.86 -8.67
C ARG A 672 -37.39 13.25 -9.06
N PHE A 673 -36.64 12.32 -9.66
CA PHE A 673 -35.29 12.61 -10.17
C PHE A 673 -35.33 13.57 -11.36
N VAL A 674 -36.20 13.32 -12.34
CA VAL A 674 -36.31 14.13 -13.57
C VAL A 674 -36.75 15.55 -13.26
N ASN A 675 -37.70 15.74 -12.35
CA ASN A 675 -38.16 17.06 -11.96
C ASN A 675 -37.05 17.89 -11.30
N GLU A 676 -36.26 17.26 -10.42
CA GLU A 676 -35.12 17.91 -9.77
C GLU A 676 -34.02 18.24 -10.80
N ALA A 677 -33.80 17.38 -11.79
CA ALA A 677 -32.86 17.65 -12.88
C ALA A 677 -33.30 18.86 -13.71
N VAL A 678 -34.58 18.95 -14.08
CA VAL A 678 -35.14 20.11 -14.80
C VAL A 678 -35.08 21.38 -13.94
N LEU A 679 -35.31 21.27 -12.64
CA LEU A 679 -35.16 22.38 -11.70
C LEU A 679 -33.71 22.86 -11.61
N CYS A 680 -32.72 21.95 -11.64
CA CYS A 680 -31.31 22.32 -11.71
C CYS A 680 -30.96 23.11 -12.98
N LEU A 681 -31.63 22.82 -14.11
CA LEU A 681 -31.47 23.63 -15.32
C LEU A 681 -32.14 25.01 -15.17
N GLU A 682 -33.34 25.05 -14.59
CA GLU A 682 -34.09 26.29 -14.32
C GLU A 682 -33.34 27.24 -13.39
N GLU A 683 -32.68 26.71 -12.35
CA GLU A 683 -31.87 27.48 -11.41
C GLU A 683 -30.45 27.81 -11.94
N GLY A 684 -30.09 27.31 -13.13
CA GLY A 684 -28.76 27.51 -13.71
C GLY A 684 -27.63 26.76 -12.98
N VAL A 685 -27.95 25.67 -12.27
CA VAL A 685 -26.96 24.77 -11.67
C VAL A 685 -26.16 24.05 -12.75
N ILE A 686 -26.84 23.64 -13.83
CA ILE A 686 -26.21 23.11 -15.04
C ILE A 686 -26.41 24.08 -16.19
N ALA A 687 -25.43 24.13 -17.10
CA ALA A 687 -25.45 25.08 -18.22
C ALA A 687 -26.36 24.63 -19.38
N SER A 688 -26.54 23.31 -19.56
CA SER A 688 -27.31 22.76 -20.66
C SER A 688 -28.01 21.44 -20.31
N PRO A 689 -29.10 21.06 -21.04
CA PRO A 689 -29.71 19.74 -20.91
C PRO A 689 -28.72 18.59 -21.15
N SER A 690 -27.77 18.79 -22.07
CA SER A 690 -26.74 17.79 -22.42
C SER A 690 -25.83 17.47 -21.23
N ASP A 691 -25.44 18.49 -20.47
CA ASP A 691 -24.60 18.32 -19.28
C ASP A 691 -25.34 17.49 -18.23
N GLY A 692 -26.62 17.80 -18.00
CA GLY A 692 -27.48 17.06 -17.07
C GLY A 692 -27.74 15.61 -17.49
N ASP A 693 -27.91 15.37 -18.80
CA ASP A 693 -28.07 14.02 -19.33
C ASP A 693 -26.78 13.18 -19.20
N ILE A 694 -25.63 13.75 -19.57
CA ILE A 694 -24.32 13.09 -19.41
C ILE A 694 -24.04 12.79 -17.94
N ALA A 695 -24.22 13.77 -17.04
CA ALA A 695 -24.00 13.58 -15.62
C ALA A 695 -24.93 12.51 -15.02
N SER A 696 -26.20 12.47 -15.45
CA SER A 696 -27.16 11.48 -14.94
C SER A 696 -26.84 10.08 -15.45
N VAL A 697 -26.48 9.92 -16.72
CA VAL A 697 -26.17 8.62 -17.32
C VAL A 697 -24.87 8.06 -16.74
N PHE A 698 -23.81 8.85 -16.66
CA PHE A 698 -22.49 8.37 -16.22
C PHE A 698 -22.25 8.46 -14.71
N GLY A 699 -23.05 9.25 -13.98
CA GLY A 699 -22.95 9.40 -12.53
C GLY A 699 -23.80 8.40 -11.77
N VAL A 700 -25.11 8.40 -12.02
CA VAL A 700 -26.09 7.55 -11.31
C VAL A 700 -26.55 6.33 -12.13
N GLY A 701 -26.19 6.27 -13.42
CA GLY A 701 -26.66 5.20 -14.30
C GLY A 701 -28.10 5.41 -14.74
N PHE A 702 -28.55 6.64 -14.94
CA PHE A 702 -29.85 6.90 -15.55
C PHE A 702 -29.96 6.10 -16.87
N PRO A 703 -31.09 5.42 -17.16
CA PRO A 703 -31.11 4.42 -18.23
C PRO A 703 -30.67 5.01 -19.58
N PRO A 704 -29.56 4.50 -20.16
CA PRO A 704 -28.97 5.13 -21.35
C PRO A 704 -29.88 5.13 -22.58
N PHE A 705 -30.80 4.16 -22.69
CA PHE A 705 -31.73 4.09 -23.82
C PHE A 705 -32.77 5.21 -23.81
N TRP A 706 -33.05 5.82 -22.65
CA TRP A 706 -33.85 7.04 -22.56
C TRP A 706 -33.03 8.30 -22.91
N GLY A 707 -31.71 8.19 -22.95
CA GLY A 707 -30.78 9.28 -23.29
C GLY A 707 -30.48 10.26 -22.15
N GLY A 708 -31.04 10.04 -20.96
CA GLY A 708 -30.93 10.94 -19.80
C GLY A 708 -32.29 11.56 -19.40
N PRO A 709 -32.39 12.24 -18.25
CA PRO A 709 -33.63 12.84 -17.75
C PRO A 709 -34.28 13.85 -18.72
N PHE A 710 -33.51 14.69 -19.42
CA PHE A 710 -34.06 15.68 -20.34
C PHE A 710 -34.55 15.00 -21.63
N ARG A 711 -33.76 14.07 -22.17
CA ARG A 711 -34.17 13.28 -23.32
C ARG A 711 -35.37 12.38 -23.02
N PHE A 712 -35.48 11.86 -21.79
CA PHE A 712 -36.65 11.15 -21.31
C PHE A 712 -37.92 12.02 -21.39
N VAL A 713 -37.86 13.29 -20.95
CA VAL A 713 -39.01 14.22 -21.05
C VAL A 713 -39.43 14.41 -22.51
N ASP A 714 -38.48 14.53 -23.44
CA ASP A 714 -38.76 14.70 -24.87
C ASP A 714 -39.37 13.47 -25.54
N LEU A 715 -39.02 12.27 -25.09
CA LEU A 715 -39.47 10.99 -25.63
C LEU A 715 -40.78 10.52 -24.99
N TYR A 716 -40.87 10.58 -23.66
CA TYR A 716 -42.04 10.20 -22.89
C TYR A 716 -43.17 11.23 -23.04
N GLY A 717 -42.80 12.52 -23.08
CA GLY A 717 -43.69 13.66 -23.25
C GLY A 717 -43.93 14.42 -21.95
N ALA A 718 -43.56 15.71 -21.94
CA ALA A 718 -43.70 16.60 -20.78
C ALA A 718 -45.14 16.65 -20.23
N GLN A 719 -46.16 16.68 -21.09
CA GLN A 719 -47.57 16.68 -20.68
C GLN A 719 -47.95 15.42 -19.90
N LYS A 720 -47.52 14.24 -20.38
CA LYS A 720 -47.80 12.97 -19.71
C LYS A 720 -47.11 12.90 -18.35
N LEU A 721 -45.86 13.37 -18.28
CA LEU A 721 -45.10 13.39 -17.03
C LEU A 721 -45.74 14.33 -15.99
N VAL A 722 -46.12 15.55 -16.38
CA VAL A 722 -46.80 16.50 -15.49
C VAL A 722 -48.13 15.93 -14.99
N ALA A 723 -48.95 15.33 -15.86
CA ALA A 723 -50.21 14.72 -15.46
C ALA A 723 -50.01 13.56 -14.46
N ALA A 724 -48.98 12.72 -14.65
CA ALA A 724 -48.63 11.67 -13.71
C ALA A 724 -48.18 12.23 -12.36
N MET A 725 -47.36 13.29 -12.36
CA MET A 725 -46.91 13.96 -11.14
C MET A 725 -48.06 14.60 -10.37
N GLU A 726 -49.01 15.25 -11.05
CA GLU A 726 -50.22 15.82 -10.43
C GLU A 726 -51.14 14.73 -9.84
N LYS A 727 -51.25 13.57 -10.52
CA LYS A 727 -51.91 12.37 -9.98
C LYS A 727 -51.24 11.92 -8.68
N PHE A 728 -49.92 11.82 -8.65
CA PHE A 728 -49.17 11.42 -7.43
C PHE A 728 -49.29 12.47 -6.32
N GLY A 729 -49.22 13.76 -6.66
CA GLY A 729 -49.39 14.86 -5.71
C GLY A 729 -50.77 14.87 -5.05
N SER A 730 -51.82 14.50 -5.81
CA SER A 730 -53.19 14.38 -5.30
C SER A 730 -53.38 13.17 -4.37
N ALA A 731 -52.67 12.07 -4.63
CA ALA A 731 -52.74 10.85 -3.83
C ALA A 731 -51.85 10.88 -2.58
N TYR A 732 -50.76 11.64 -2.61
CA TYR A 732 -49.78 11.78 -1.54
C TYR A 732 -49.72 13.23 -1.02
N SER A 733 -48.72 13.98 -1.46
CA SER A 733 -48.49 15.36 -1.09
C SER A 733 -48.18 16.17 -2.34
N ALA A 734 -48.94 17.24 -2.53
CA ALA A 734 -48.76 18.16 -3.65
C ALA A 734 -47.35 18.76 -3.67
N GLU A 735 -46.77 19.05 -2.50
CA GLU A 735 -45.41 19.60 -2.40
C GLU A 735 -44.35 18.60 -2.85
N GLN A 736 -44.56 17.30 -2.60
CA GLN A 736 -43.58 16.27 -2.96
C GLN A 736 -43.56 15.99 -4.48
N PHE A 737 -44.70 16.05 -5.15
CA PHE A 737 -44.76 15.76 -6.59
C PHE A 737 -45.08 16.99 -7.43
N ALA A 738 -44.90 18.21 -6.91
CA ALA A 738 -45.11 19.43 -7.67
C ALA A 738 -44.10 19.51 -8.84
N PRO A 739 -44.57 19.61 -10.10
CA PRO A 739 -43.67 19.86 -11.22
C PRO A 739 -43.11 21.28 -11.14
N CYS A 740 -41.81 21.43 -11.43
CA CYS A 740 -41.13 22.73 -11.52
C CYS A 740 -41.70 23.56 -12.68
N GLN A 741 -41.43 24.87 -12.67
CA GLN A 741 -42.09 25.79 -13.57
C GLN A 741 -41.64 25.56 -15.03
N LEU A 742 -40.35 25.34 -15.25
CA LEU A 742 -39.81 24.96 -16.57
C LEU A 742 -40.47 23.69 -17.15
N LEU A 743 -40.69 22.66 -16.34
CA LEU A 743 -41.36 21.43 -16.79
C LEU A 743 -42.83 21.69 -17.17
N LYS A 744 -43.54 22.52 -16.40
CA LYS A 744 -44.92 22.96 -16.73
C LYS A 744 -44.97 23.75 -18.02
N ASP A 745 -43.98 24.60 -18.28
CA ASP A 745 -43.92 25.42 -19.48
C ASP A 745 -43.67 24.57 -20.73
N HIS A 746 -42.82 23.54 -20.64
CA HIS A 746 -42.63 22.54 -21.69
C HIS A 746 -43.91 21.72 -21.94
N ALA A 747 -44.62 21.33 -20.87
CA ALA A 747 -45.90 20.65 -20.99
C ALA A 747 -46.96 21.52 -21.70
N LYS A 748 -47.07 22.81 -21.36
CA LYS A 748 -48.04 23.72 -21.98
C LYS A 748 -47.70 24.04 -23.44
N SER A 749 -46.43 24.29 -23.73
CA SER A 749 -45.99 24.74 -25.06
C SER A 749 -45.69 23.61 -26.05
N GLY A 750 -45.52 22.38 -25.58
CA GLY A 750 -45.09 21.24 -26.41
C GLY A 750 -43.63 21.33 -26.85
N LYS A 751 -42.84 22.26 -26.30
CA LYS A 751 -41.41 22.39 -26.59
C LYS A 751 -40.61 21.22 -26.04
N LYS A 752 -39.57 20.85 -26.79
CA LYS A 752 -38.57 19.85 -26.41
C LYS A 752 -37.29 20.52 -25.93
N PHE A 753 -36.54 19.83 -25.08
CA PHE A 753 -35.20 20.27 -24.63
C PHE A 753 -34.18 20.14 -25.76
N TYR A 754 -34.29 19.11 -26.59
CA TYR A 754 -33.49 18.93 -27.79
C TYR A 754 -34.35 19.17 -29.03
N GLN A 755 -34.02 20.22 -29.78
CA GLN A 755 -34.61 20.51 -31.09
C GLN A 755 -33.73 20.02 -32.22
#